data_AF-A0A8T2W0Q8-F1
#
_entry.id   AF-A0A8T2W0Q8-F1
#
_cell.length_a   1.000
_cell.length_b   1.000
_cell.length_c   1.000
_cell.angle_alpha   90.00
_cell.angle_beta   90.00
_cell.angle_gamma   90.00
#
_symmetry.space_group_name_H-M   'P 1'
#
loop_
_entity.id
_entity.type
_entity.pdbx_description
1 polymer ?
#
loop_
_entity_poly.entity_id
_entity_poly.type
_entity_poly.pdbx_seq_one_letter_code
_entity_poly.pdbx_strand_id
1 'polypeptide(L)'
;MSKESSSIVASGFVQLFGSQLLTRLLTFGLNLATARSLSPESYGIAAVQFHLINTTILFLSREGFRRGCLRVDPHHPRATQKVLGVALLTIPIGALLSLLVTMTILATTSAQDVVFHQAIVMQGVAASIEMVAEPLYILATSRLLFGVRVACEALATVAKNAITLVLLLNWKVAPALAFSWGQLGYSIATLVGFGTYFFLTPTNKRSSTSRSNYQKRSTLNKGSKKLELDRDILRISGTFSIQAGGKLLLAEGSKAVLAAATPLQEQGVYGLVNNLGSLIVRTLFQPYEEIAFVAFSRAPSSSAPPTPAATAKAKRERAVLLSTLCRGASFLGGLAAAFGPAYSYLALWLLYGSRWAESGAPAALALYSWYVALLAVNGILEAFVHAVADQRGLHQANIVLVVVSVLHMGLSVVAVNTAGAAGLLVADAINMALRIFYCLWFTGIFFNNIGGLGAVTLLPKQGTRVALLASLIMTLASQAMFLPEGTAAVAAAVVPPKFVLAGKNIGSLVGWTGGFLEKKMIRQILLRKASNSRTGSAASLHRLSKLDWIHTSSAISQDQSTDVSIEQDSMHYDVAIVGAGPAGLSAAIRLKQLCDEKGKDMSVCVIEKGAEVGAHILSGNVFQPTALDELLPGWKEDPSCPITACPTTKDRFYMLTKRATLRLPTPPQMKNKGNYVISLSEMVRWLASKAEALGVEIYPGFAGAAAIYGADGSVRGIRTNDVGIARDGHHKEGYTPGMALTANATLLAEGCRGSLSAEIMKRYSLREKVGADPQTYALGIKEVWEIDPAKHIPGMVWHTVGWPLPVDTYGGGWLYHMGENRVSLGLVVGLDYKNTYLSPYQEFQNFKRHPAVAKVLQGGTCLQYGARSLSEGGLQSIPALSFPGGALVGDAAGFLNVSKIKGTHTAMKSGMLAAESAYKALGTDTTSALGATSAVDLSSYEDAVKKSWIHTELHSVRNIRPGFSHLGGLFGGLAHAAFDTYILRGNAPWTFHHGRADHETLRPAADSKKIEYPRPDGELTFDLPTSLYRSGTNHDHDQPCHLRLRNSKVPEVLNLPVYDGPEARYCPAGVYEYVSGNAAEGESGESTKTDKRKLQINAQNCLHCKACDIKDPNQNIQWTTPEGGGGPSYTLM
;
A
#
# COMPACT_ATOMS: atom_id res chain seq x y z
N MET A 1 -27.71 -18.71 -16.56
CA MET A 1 -27.76 -17.29 -16.17
C MET A 1 -27.43 -16.46 -17.40
N SER A 2 -28.15 -15.37 -17.68
CA SER A 2 -27.69 -14.40 -18.69
C SER A 2 -26.38 -13.75 -18.20
N LYS A 3 -25.45 -13.44 -19.11
CA LYS A 3 -24.16 -12.79 -18.79
C LYS A 3 -24.35 -11.47 -18.02
N GLU A 4 -25.47 -10.80 -18.26
CA GLU A 4 -25.85 -9.51 -17.68
C GLU A 4 -26.16 -9.63 -16.19
N SER A 5 -26.96 -10.63 -15.77
CA SER A 5 -27.29 -10.83 -14.34
C SER A 5 -26.07 -11.25 -13.51
N SER A 6 -25.14 -12.04 -14.06
CA SER A 6 -23.88 -12.39 -13.36
C SER A 6 -22.93 -11.20 -13.19
N SER A 7 -22.88 -10.29 -14.19
CA SER A 7 -22.03 -9.10 -14.15
C SER A 7 -22.52 -8.07 -13.14
N ILE A 8 -23.85 -7.87 -13.06
CA ILE A 8 -24.47 -6.96 -12.08
C ILE A 8 -24.22 -7.43 -10.65
N VAL A 9 -24.35 -8.72 -10.37
CA VAL A 9 -24.12 -9.30 -9.04
C VAL A 9 -22.64 -9.16 -8.65
N ALA A 10 -21.71 -9.49 -9.54
CA ALA A 10 -20.27 -9.42 -9.25
C ALA A 10 -19.77 -7.97 -9.09
N SER A 11 -20.15 -7.06 -10.00
CA SER A 11 -19.74 -5.66 -9.95
C SER A 11 -20.38 -4.91 -8.78
N GLY A 12 -21.66 -5.17 -8.49
CA GLY A 12 -22.37 -4.61 -7.35
C GLY A 12 -21.77 -5.08 -6.02
N PHE A 13 -21.38 -6.36 -5.93
CA PHE A 13 -20.75 -6.92 -4.74
C PHE A 13 -19.41 -6.29 -4.46
N VAL A 14 -18.54 -6.18 -5.47
CA VAL A 14 -17.21 -5.57 -5.28
C VAL A 14 -17.32 -4.10 -4.86
N GLN A 15 -18.28 -3.34 -5.38
CA GLN A 15 -18.47 -1.93 -5.02
C GLN A 15 -19.07 -1.74 -3.61
N LEU A 16 -20.07 -2.53 -3.23
CA LEU A 16 -20.69 -2.46 -1.90
C LEU A 16 -19.76 -3.04 -0.82
N PHE A 17 -19.08 -4.14 -1.12
CA PHE A 17 -18.09 -4.74 -0.22
C PHE A 17 -16.88 -3.82 -0.03
N GLY A 18 -16.31 -3.30 -1.11
CA GLY A 18 -15.13 -2.42 -1.05
C GLY A 18 -15.38 -1.11 -0.30
N SER A 19 -16.58 -0.52 -0.41
CA SER A 19 -16.93 0.71 0.31
C SER A 19 -17.23 0.48 1.81
N GLN A 20 -17.78 -0.68 2.18
CA GLN A 20 -18.09 -1.03 3.58
C GLN A 20 -16.91 -1.63 4.34
N LEU A 21 -15.99 -2.31 3.65
CA LEU A 21 -14.88 -3.02 4.30
C LEU A 21 -13.92 -2.05 5.01
N LEU A 22 -13.51 -0.97 4.34
CA LEU A 22 -12.53 -0.04 4.90
C LEU A 22 -13.05 0.67 6.15
N THR A 23 -14.29 1.14 6.11
CA THR A 23 -14.92 1.84 7.24
C THR A 23 -15.17 0.91 8.41
N ARG A 24 -15.58 -0.33 8.15
CA ARG A 24 -15.84 -1.33 9.22
C ARG A 24 -14.57 -1.89 9.84
N LEU A 25 -13.51 -2.11 9.06
CA LEU A 25 -12.20 -2.52 9.58
C LEU A 25 -11.60 -1.44 10.50
N LEU A 26 -11.73 -0.16 10.14
CA LEU A 26 -11.30 0.94 10.98
C LEU A 26 -12.04 0.95 12.33
N THR A 27 -13.37 0.82 12.30
CA THR A 27 -14.17 0.77 13.54
C THR A 27 -13.91 -0.50 14.35
N PHE A 28 -13.61 -1.62 13.69
CA PHE A 28 -13.26 -2.87 14.36
C PHE A 28 -11.94 -2.76 15.12
N GLY A 29 -10.90 -2.17 14.52
CA GLY A 29 -9.61 -1.97 15.20
C GLY A 29 -9.72 -1.13 16.46
N LEU A 30 -10.52 -0.05 16.43
CA LEU A 30 -10.76 0.78 17.61
C LEU A 30 -11.59 0.04 18.67
N ASN A 31 -12.66 -0.67 18.27
CA ASN A 31 -13.46 -1.48 19.20
C ASN A 31 -12.65 -2.62 19.82
N LEU A 32 -11.74 -3.21 19.05
CA LEU A 32 -10.83 -4.27 19.50
C LEU A 32 -9.89 -3.74 20.58
N ALA A 33 -9.29 -2.56 20.37
CA ALA A 33 -8.42 -1.93 21.36
C ALA A 33 -9.17 -1.64 22.67
N THR A 34 -10.40 -1.12 22.59
CA THR A 34 -11.25 -0.89 23.76
C THR A 34 -11.59 -2.20 24.47
N ALA A 35 -12.08 -3.22 23.76
CA ALA A 35 -12.46 -4.49 24.36
C ALA A 35 -11.29 -5.24 25.01
N ARG A 36 -10.09 -5.15 24.44
CA ARG A 36 -8.87 -5.76 25.00
C ARG A 36 -8.47 -5.15 26.35
N SER A 37 -8.83 -3.90 26.61
CA SER A 37 -8.55 -3.20 27.87
C SER A 37 -9.55 -3.50 29.00
N LEU A 38 -10.63 -4.23 28.74
CA LEU A 38 -11.77 -4.38 29.65
C LEU A 38 -11.95 -5.81 30.16
N SER A 39 -12.52 -5.95 31.36
CA SER A 39 -13.05 -7.23 31.86
C SER A 39 -14.38 -7.56 31.16
N PRO A 40 -14.77 -8.85 31.09
CA PRO A 40 -16.08 -9.24 30.58
C PRO A 40 -17.25 -8.53 31.29
N GLU A 41 -17.21 -8.33 32.62
CA GLU A 41 -18.31 -7.64 33.32
C GLU A 41 -18.43 -6.17 32.90
N SER A 42 -17.29 -5.48 32.80
CA SER A 42 -17.25 -4.07 32.38
C SER A 42 -17.70 -3.89 30.93
N TYR A 43 -17.40 -4.86 30.07
CA TYR A 43 -17.85 -4.86 28.68
C TYR A 43 -19.34 -5.16 28.55
N GLY A 44 -19.89 -6.03 29.42
CA GLY A 44 -21.32 -6.38 29.45
C GLY A 44 -22.23 -5.17 29.66
N ILE A 45 -21.83 -4.23 30.52
CA ILE A 45 -22.54 -2.97 30.74
C ILE A 45 -22.72 -2.18 29.43
N ALA A 46 -21.64 -2.02 28.66
CA ALA A 46 -21.69 -1.24 27.43
C ALA A 46 -22.33 -1.99 26.25
N ALA A 47 -21.99 -3.25 26.08
CA ALA A 47 -22.40 -4.05 24.92
C ALA A 47 -23.87 -4.49 25.00
N VAL A 48 -24.44 -4.62 26.21
CA VAL A 48 -25.81 -5.09 26.42
C VAL A 48 -26.67 -3.99 27.03
N GLN A 49 -26.34 -3.50 28.23
CA GLN A 49 -27.24 -2.59 28.97
C GLN A 49 -27.34 -1.21 28.31
N PHE A 50 -26.23 -0.49 28.12
CA PHE A 50 -26.26 0.84 27.48
C PHE A 50 -26.73 0.78 26.02
N HIS A 51 -26.41 -0.31 25.32
CA HIS A 51 -26.95 -0.56 23.97
C HIS A 51 -28.48 -0.66 24.01
N LEU A 52 -29.04 -1.41 24.95
CA LEU A 52 -30.49 -1.57 25.09
C LEU A 52 -31.17 -0.26 25.47
N ILE A 53 -30.59 0.54 26.37
CA ILE A 53 -31.09 1.88 26.74
C ILE A 53 -31.18 2.77 25.52
N ASN A 54 -30.06 2.96 24.82
CA ASN A 54 -30.00 3.84 23.66
C ASN A 54 -30.90 3.34 22.53
N THR A 55 -30.89 2.03 22.24
CA THR A 55 -31.71 1.47 21.17
C THR A 55 -33.20 1.59 21.49
N THR A 56 -33.62 1.37 22.74
CA THR A 56 -35.02 1.54 23.15
C THR A 56 -35.49 2.98 22.96
N ILE A 57 -34.70 3.96 23.43
CA ILE A 57 -35.03 5.38 23.31
C ILE A 57 -35.05 5.81 21.84
N LEU A 58 -33.96 5.56 21.11
CA LEU A 58 -33.76 6.07 19.76
C LEU A 58 -34.63 5.34 18.72
N PHE A 59 -34.80 4.02 18.83
CA PHE A 59 -35.56 3.26 17.84
C PHE A 59 -37.06 3.58 17.90
N LEU A 60 -37.64 3.66 19.12
CA LEU A 60 -39.05 4.02 19.31
C LEU A 60 -39.36 5.47 18.93
N SER A 61 -38.41 6.39 19.13
CA SER A 61 -38.61 7.82 18.88
C SER A 61 -38.48 8.23 17.42
N ARG A 62 -37.65 7.54 16.61
CA ARG A 62 -37.29 8.03 15.25
C ARG A 62 -37.57 7.09 14.08
N GLU A 63 -37.64 5.77 14.27
CA GLU A 63 -37.67 4.83 13.13
C GLU A 63 -38.94 4.95 12.29
N GLY A 64 -40.10 5.18 12.93
CA GLY A 64 -41.34 5.42 12.21
C GLY A 64 -41.31 6.70 11.36
N PHE A 65 -40.70 7.76 11.89
CA PHE A 65 -40.53 9.04 11.20
C PHE A 65 -39.55 8.94 10.03
N ARG A 66 -38.42 8.22 10.20
CA ARG A 66 -37.47 7.94 9.10
C ARG A 66 -38.19 7.29 7.91
N ARG A 67 -39.03 6.29 8.15
CA ARG A 67 -39.76 5.57 7.09
C ARG A 67 -40.89 6.40 6.48
N GLY A 68 -41.65 7.12 7.31
CA GLY A 68 -42.76 7.95 6.84
C GLY A 68 -42.29 9.13 5.99
N CYS A 69 -41.22 9.82 6.42
CA CYS A 69 -40.69 11.00 5.71
C CYS A 69 -40.03 10.67 4.37
N LEU A 70 -39.60 9.43 4.14
CA LEU A 70 -39.02 8.99 2.87
C LEU A 70 -40.05 8.77 1.75
N ARG A 71 -41.35 8.78 2.06
CA ARG A 71 -42.41 8.63 1.06
C ARG A 71 -42.81 9.95 0.39
N VAL A 72 -42.23 11.06 0.81
CA VAL A 72 -42.47 12.37 0.21
C VAL A 72 -41.68 12.47 -1.08
N ASP A 73 -42.35 12.85 -2.18
CA ASP A 73 -41.68 13.13 -3.44
C ASP A 73 -40.63 14.24 -3.25
N PRO A 74 -39.33 13.94 -3.48
CA PRO A 74 -38.25 14.91 -3.30
C PRO A 74 -38.37 16.11 -4.26
N HIS A 75 -39.13 16.00 -5.35
CA HIS A 75 -39.37 17.08 -6.30
C HIS A 75 -40.50 18.03 -5.89
N HIS A 76 -41.28 17.70 -4.84
CA HIS A 76 -42.38 18.55 -4.41
C HIS A 76 -41.85 19.90 -3.86
N PRO A 77 -42.40 21.06 -4.29
CA PRO A 77 -41.85 22.39 -3.97
C PRO A 77 -41.84 22.72 -2.47
N ARG A 78 -42.68 22.04 -1.67
CA ARG A 78 -42.72 22.13 -0.20
C ARG A 78 -42.20 20.88 0.52
N ALA A 79 -41.56 19.94 -0.18
CA ALA A 79 -41.10 18.66 0.39
C ALA A 79 -40.27 18.86 1.66
N THR A 80 -39.36 19.83 1.65
CA THR A 80 -38.48 20.14 2.79
C THR A 80 -39.24 20.65 4.01
N GLN A 81 -40.26 21.50 3.80
CA GLN A 81 -41.06 22.06 4.88
C GLN A 81 -41.96 21.00 5.52
N LYS A 82 -42.56 20.14 4.68
CA LYS A 82 -43.41 19.02 5.12
C LYS A 82 -42.61 17.96 5.87
N VAL A 83 -41.46 17.54 5.33
CA VAL A 83 -40.56 16.57 5.98
C VAL A 83 -40.02 17.13 7.29
N LEU A 84 -39.52 18.36 7.32
CA LEU A 84 -38.96 18.95 8.53
C LEU A 84 -40.03 19.22 9.60
N GLY A 85 -41.26 19.60 9.19
CA GLY A 85 -42.38 19.83 10.11
C GLY A 85 -42.77 18.59 10.90
N VAL A 86 -42.80 17.43 10.23
CA VAL A 86 -43.08 16.14 10.89
C VAL A 86 -41.85 15.59 11.62
N ALA A 87 -40.65 15.73 11.03
CA ALA A 87 -39.42 15.25 11.64
C ALA A 87 -39.06 15.95 12.95
N LEU A 88 -39.42 17.23 13.14
CA LEU A 88 -39.19 17.93 14.42
C LEU A 88 -39.93 17.30 15.60
N LEU A 89 -41.00 16.51 15.37
CA LEU A 89 -41.69 15.78 16.44
C LEU A 89 -40.84 14.68 17.07
N THR A 90 -39.75 14.24 16.43
CA THR A 90 -38.82 13.26 17.03
C THR A 90 -38.13 13.81 18.26
N ILE A 91 -37.94 15.12 18.36
CA ILE A 91 -37.27 15.78 19.50
C ILE A 91 -38.08 15.67 20.80
N PRO A 92 -39.32 16.20 20.89
CA PRO A 92 -40.10 16.11 22.13
C PRO A 92 -40.48 14.66 22.48
N ILE A 93 -40.77 13.82 21.48
CA ILE A 93 -41.06 12.39 21.70
C ILE A 93 -39.83 11.67 22.24
N GLY A 94 -38.67 11.91 21.64
CA GLY A 94 -37.39 11.34 22.08
C GLY A 94 -36.96 11.81 23.46
N ALA A 95 -37.15 13.09 23.79
CA ALA A 95 -36.86 13.63 25.11
C ALA A 95 -37.76 13.02 26.20
N LEU A 96 -39.06 12.88 25.92
CA LEU A 96 -40.00 12.22 26.85
C LEU A 96 -39.64 10.75 27.07
N LEU A 97 -39.37 10.00 25.98
CA LEU A 97 -38.95 8.60 26.08
C LEU A 97 -37.60 8.46 26.79
N SER A 98 -36.66 9.36 26.52
CA SER A 98 -35.37 9.38 27.21
C SER A 98 -35.55 9.58 28.71
N LEU A 99 -36.38 10.53 29.13
CA LEU A 99 -36.68 10.76 30.54
C LEU A 99 -37.35 9.55 31.18
N LEU A 100 -38.37 8.99 30.52
CA LEU A 100 -39.12 7.83 31.01
C LEU A 100 -38.21 6.62 31.21
N VAL A 101 -37.46 6.23 30.17
CA VAL A 101 -36.57 5.05 30.22
C VAL A 101 -35.47 5.24 31.25
N THR A 102 -34.83 6.42 31.29
CA THR A 102 -33.79 6.73 32.29
C THR A 102 -34.36 6.63 33.71
N MET A 103 -35.53 7.22 33.99
CA MET A 103 -36.14 7.18 35.33
C MET A 103 -36.58 5.78 35.73
N THR A 104 -37.15 4.99 34.81
CA THR A 104 -37.52 3.60 35.08
C THR A 104 -36.31 2.75 35.48
N ILE A 105 -35.18 2.91 34.78
CA ILE A 105 -33.97 2.12 35.07
C ILE A 105 -33.32 2.55 36.38
N LEU A 106 -33.30 3.85 36.67
CA LEU A 106 -32.83 4.36 37.96
C LEU A 106 -33.71 3.83 39.12
N ALA A 107 -35.02 3.71 38.92
CA ALA A 107 -35.92 3.15 39.93
C ALA A 107 -35.72 1.64 40.17
N THR A 108 -35.21 0.91 39.18
CA THR A 108 -34.99 -0.55 39.28
C THR A 108 -33.56 -0.94 39.69
N THR A 109 -32.65 0.02 39.83
CA THR A 109 -31.23 -0.24 40.14
C THR A 109 -30.89 0.14 41.58
N SER A 110 -30.00 -0.62 42.25
CA SER A 110 -29.59 -0.36 43.63
C SER A 110 -28.91 1.00 43.77
N ALA A 111 -29.42 1.86 44.65
CA ALA A 111 -28.94 3.23 44.89
C ALA A 111 -27.49 3.33 45.40
N GLN A 112 -26.83 2.21 45.72
CA GLN A 112 -25.45 2.17 46.21
C GLN A 112 -24.39 2.33 45.11
N ASP A 113 -24.72 2.14 43.83
CA ASP A 113 -23.78 2.30 42.71
C ASP A 113 -23.90 3.69 42.05
N VAL A 114 -23.31 4.69 42.71
CA VAL A 114 -23.35 6.11 42.29
C VAL A 114 -22.76 6.31 40.88
N VAL A 115 -21.69 5.58 40.55
CA VAL A 115 -20.98 5.70 39.27
C VAL A 115 -21.86 5.19 38.13
N PHE A 116 -22.57 4.08 38.34
CA PHE A 116 -23.51 3.55 37.37
C PHE A 116 -24.75 4.45 37.18
N HIS A 117 -25.26 5.07 38.24
CA HIS A 117 -26.36 6.04 38.15
C HIS A 117 -25.99 7.25 37.30
N GLN A 118 -24.80 7.81 37.51
CA GLN A 118 -24.26 8.89 36.69
C GLN A 118 -24.16 8.48 35.22
N ALA A 119 -23.68 7.27 34.94
CA ALA A 119 -23.59 6.75 33.59
C ALA A 119 -24.98 6.63 32.91
N ILE A 120 -26.01 6.12 33.59
CA ILE A 120 -27.38 6.02 33.05
C ILE A 120 -27.94 7.41 32.69
N VAL A 121 -27.77 8.39 33.57
CA VAL A 121 -28.21 9.78 33.31
C VAL A 121 -27.50 10.34 32.07
N MET A 122 -26.19 10.13 31.97
CA MET A 122 -25.41 10.54 30.81
C MET A 122 -25.89 9.87 29.51
N GLN A 123 -26.28 8.60 29.54
CA GLN A 123 -26.85 7.91 28.37
C GLN A 123 -28.17 8.55 27.92
N GLY A 124 -29.04 8.91 28.86
CA GLY A 124 -30.28 9.65 28.54
C GLY A 124 -30.00 11.02 27.92
N VAL A 125 -29.05 11.76 28.47
CA VAL A 125 -28.62 13.05 27.90
C VAL A 125 -28.04 12.87 26.48
N ALA A 126 -27.19 11.86 26.28
CA ALA A 126 -26.62 11.57 24.98
C ALA A 126 -27.71 11.20 23.94
N ALA A 127 -28.70 10.39 24.32
CA ALA A 127 -29.83 10.05 23.46
C ALA A 127 -30.66 11.30 23.09
N SER A 128 -30.88 12.20 24.06
CA SER A 128 -31.59 13.46 23.84
C SER A 128 -30.85 14.38 22.85
N ILE A 129 -29.52 14.48 22.95
CA ILE A 129 -28.70 15.25 22.00
C ILE A 129 -28.74 14.63 20.61
N GLU A 130 -28.68 13.30 20.51
CA GLU A 130 -28.78 12.61 19.22
C GLU A 130 -30.13 12.88 18.54
N MET A 131 -31.21 13.01 19.32
CA MET A 131 -32.54 13.38 18.80
C MET A 131 -32.60 14.77 18.20
N VAL A 132 -31.78 15.71 18.67
CA VAL A 132 -31.67 17.05 18.07
C VAL A 132 -31.07 16.98 16.66
N ALA A 133 -30.17 16.03 16.40
CA ALA A 133 -29.56 15.83 15.09
C ALA A 133 -30.51 15.13 14.09
N GLU A 134 -31.53 14.44 14.59
CA GLU A 134 -32.39 13.53 13.82
C GLU A 134 -33.18 14.20 12.67
N PRO A 135 -33.76 15.41 12.83
CA PRO A 135 -34.45 16.06 11.71
C PRO A 135 -33.52 16.36 10.53
N LEU A 136 -32.26 16.70 10.79
CA LEU A 136 -31.26 16.94 9.76
C LEU A 136 -30.82 15.63 9.07
N TYR A 137 -30.77 14.54 9.83
CA TYR A 137 -30.53 13.20 9.31
C TYR A 137 -31.62 12.77 8.32
N ILE A 138 -32.88 12.90 8.72
CA ILE A 138 -34.05 12.58 7.89
C ILE A 138 -34.05 13.45 6.63
N LEU A 139 -33.73 14.74 6.76
CA LEU A 139 -33.61 15.66 5.64
C LEU A 139 -32.47 15.29 4.67
N ALA A 140 -31.32 14.87 5.19
CA ALA A 140 -30.21 14.40 4.36
C ALA A 140 -30.61 13.16 3.55
N THR A 141 -31.34 12.23 4.19
CA THR A 141 -31.75 10.97 3.55
C THR A 141 -32.86 11.19 2.52
N SER A 142 -33.86 12.03 2.81
CA SER A 142 -34.92 12.38 1.83
C SER A 142 -34.40 13.14 0.61
N ARG A 143 -33.24 13.81 0.75
CA ARG A 143 -32.53 14.48 -0.35
C ARG A 143 -31.44 13.63 -1.02
N LEU A 144 -31.36 12.35 -0.70
CA LEU A 144 -30.39 11.41 -1.27
C LEU A 144 -28.92 11.83 -1.03
N LEU A 145 -28.64 12.56 0.07
CA LEU A 145 -27.29 13.00 0.45
C LEU A 145 -26.54 11.91 1.22
N PHE A 146 -26.47 10.71 0.66
CA PHE A 146 -25.91 9.53 1.34
C PHE A 146 -24.44 9.70 1.74
N GLY A 147 -23.64 10.43 0.95
CA GLY A 147 -22.23 10.70 1.27
C GLY A 147 -22.04 11.51 2.55
N VAL A 148 -22.93 12.49 2.81
CA VAL A 148 -22.88 13.32 4.02
C VAL A 148 -23.23 12.50 5.25
N ARG A 149 -24.27 11.66 5.13
CA ARG A 149 -24.69 10.73 6.19
C ARG A 149 -23.56 9.80 6.58
N VAL A 150 -22.98 9.09 5.62
CA VAL A 150 -21.90 8.13 5.86
C VAL A 150 -20.70 8.81 6.51
N ALA A 151 -20.34 10.02 6.06
CA ALA A 151 -19.24 10.78 6.65
C ALA A 151 -19.53 11.17 8.12
N CYS A 152 -20.72 11.68 8.42
CA CYS A 152 -21.07 12.07 9.79
C CYS A 152 -21.15 10.87 10.74
N GLU A 153 -21.81 9.77 10.35
CA GLU A 153 -21.91 8.54 11.14
C GLU A 153 -20.51 7.92 11.40
N ALA A 154 -19.65 7.89 10.38
CA ALA A 154 -18.28 7.37 10.52
C ALA A 154 -17.44 8.22 11.48
N LEU A 155 -17.46 9.55 11.32
CA LEU A 155 -16.72 10.47 12.21
C LEU A 155 -17.21 10.37 13.66
N ALA A 156 -18.53 10.28 13.87
CA ALA A 156 -19.10 10.12 15.21
C ALA A 156 -18.70 8.79 15.84
N THR A 157 -18.67 7.69 15.07
CA THR A 157 -18.23 6.37 15.56
C THR A 157 -16.76 6.36 15.94
N VAL A 158 -15.90 7.02 15.15
CA VAL A 158 -14.48 7.18 15.47
C VAL A 158 -14.32 8.01 16.75
N ALA A 159 -15.05 9.13 16.88
CA ALA A 159 -15.01 9.98 18.06
C ALA A 159 -15.42 9.21 19.33
N LYS A 160 -16.53 8.45 19.28
CA LYS A 160 -17.00 7.59 20.37
C LYS A 160 -15.90 6.66 20.89
N ASN A 161 -15.27 5.93 19.97
CA ASN A 161 -14.31 4.91 20.33
C ASN A 161 -12.97 5.52 20.78
N ALA A 162 -12.53 6.61 20.17
CA ALA A 162 -11.33 7.34 20.58
C ALA A 162 -11.48 7.93 21.99
N ILE A 163 -12.61 8.61 22.27
CA ILE A 163 -12.89 9.17 23.60
C ILE A 163 -12.92 8.04 24.64
N THR A 164 -13.66 6.96 24.37
CA THR A 164 -13.74 5.80 25.28
C THR A 164 -12.35 5.22 25.57
N LEU A 165 -11.53 5.03 24.53
CA LEU A 165 -10.19 4.45 24.68
C LEU A 165 -9.25 5.34 25.50
N VAL A 166 -9.25 6.66 25.25
CA VAL A 166 -8.41 7.62 26.00
C VAL A 166 -8.82 7.66 27.46
N LEU A 167 -10.12 7.66 27.77
CA LEU A 167 -10.62 7.67 29.15
C LEU A 167 -10.25 6.39 29.90
N LEU A 168 -10.30 5.23 29.24
CA LEU A 168 -9.94 3.94 29.84
C LEU A 168 -8.43 3.79 30.05
N LEU A 169 -7.61 4.13 29.06
CA LEU A 169 -6.17 3.86 29.09
C LEU A 169 -5.37 4.96 29.80
N ASN A 170 -5.67 6.23 29.51
CA ASN A 170 -4.85 7.34 30.00
C ASN A 170 -5.35 7.82 31.37
N TRP A 171 -6.66 7.96 31.52
CA TRP A 171 -7.26 8.58 32.72
C TRP A 171 -7.86 7.55 33.69
N LYS A 172 -7.81 6.26 33.34
CA LYS A 172 -8.28 5.13 34.17
C LYS A 172 -9.69 5.35 34.74
N VAL A 173 -10.55 6.01 33.97
CA VAL A 173 -11.93 6.30 34.37
C VAL A 173 -12.71 4.98 34.45
N ALA A 174 -13.66 4.90 35.39
CA ALA A 174 -14.54 3.75 35.53
C ALA A 174 -15.22 3.41 34.18
N PRO A 175 -15.25 2.14 33.75
CA PRO A 175 -15.71 1.77 32.41
C PRO A 175 -17.10 2.28 32.05
N ALA A 176 -18.07 2.19 32.97
CA ALA A 176 -19.43 2.68 32.76
C ALA A 176 -19.48 4.18 32.39
N LEU A 177 -18.66 5.01 33.06
CA LEU A 177 -18.55 6.43 32.74
C LEU A 177 -17.80 6.67 31.43
N ALA A 178 -16.70 5.94 31.18
CA ALA A 178 -15.93 6.08 29.95
C ALA A 178 -16.78 5.80 28.70
N PHE A 179 -17.60 4.75 28.72
CA PHE A 179 -18.53 4.43 27.64
C PHE A 179 -19.65 5.47 27.47
N SER A 180 -20.08 6.10 28.56
CA SER A 180 -21.11 7.14 28.53
C SER A 180 -20.58 8.46 27.99
N TRP A 181 -19.36 8.85 28.34
CA TRP A 181 -18.64 9.95 27.68
C TRP A 181 -18.39 9.70 26.20
N GLY A 182 -18.03 8.46 25.84
CA GLY A 182 -17.92 8.05 24.44
C GLY A 182 -19.24 8.22 23.68
N GLN A 183 -20.36 7.75 24.24
CA GLN A 183 -21.68 7.91 23.63
C GLN A 183 -22.08 9.39 23.53
N LEU A 184 -21.78 10.20 24.53
CA LEU A 184 -22.02 11.64 24.47
C LEU A 184 -21.21 12.29 23.33
N GLY A 185 -19.95 11.90 23.17
CA GLY A 185 -19.10 12.31 22.05
C GLY A 185 -19.67 11.92 20.69
N TYR A 186 -20.26 10.72 20.57
CA TYR A 186 -20.98 10.30 19.36
C TYR A 186 -22.13 11.25 19.02
N SER A 187 -22.99 11.54 20.01
CA SER A 187 -24.17 12.39 19.81
C SER A 187 -23.79 13.81 19.41
N ILE A 188 -22.78 14.39 20.09
CA ILE A 188 -22.27 15.73 19.78
C ILE A 188 -21.65 15.76 18.38
N ALA A 189 -20.79 14.81 18.03
CA ALA A 189 -20.16 14.75 16.72
C ALA A 189 -21.19 14.63 15.59
N THR A 190 -22.26 13.85 15.81
CA THR A 190 -23.37 13.71 14.86
C THR A 190 -24.12 15.04 14.68
N LEU A 191 -24.46 15.71 15.78
CA LEU A 191 -25.13 17.01 15.75
C LEU A 191 -24.29 18.09 15.06
N VAL A 192 -23.00 18.19 15.42
CA VAL A 192 -22.06 19.14 14.82
C VAL A 192 -21.85 18.83 13.33
N GLY A 193 -21.69 17.57 12.95
CA GLY A 193 -21.48 17.16 11.56
C GLY A 193 -22.64 17.59 10.66
N PHE A 194 -23.87 17.22 11.03
CA PHE A 194 -25.06 17.64 10.27
C PHE A 194 -25.31 19.14 10.36
N GLY A 195 -25.14 19.75 11.53
CA GLY A 195 -25.29 21.19 11.72
C GLY A 195 -24.34 22.01 10.84
N THR A 196 -23.07 21.63 10.79
CA THR A 196 -22.06 22.30 9.95
C THR A 196 -22.40 22.19 8.47
N TYR A 197 -22.85 21.01 8.03
CA TYR A 197 -23.21 20.80 6.63
C TYR A 197 -24.43 21.62 6.19
N PHE A 198 -25.47 21.69 7.02
CA PHE A 198 -26.73 22.36 6.68
C PHE A 198 -26.72 23.87 6.96
N PHE A 199 -26.00 24.34 7.98
CA PHE A 199 -26.03 25.74 8.42
C PHE A 199 -24.74 26.53 8.14
N LEU A 200 -23.55 25.91 8.18
CA LEU A 200 -22.27 26.63 8.13
C LEU A 200 -21.52 26.54 6.80
N THR A 201 -21.85 25.56 5.95
CA THR A 201 -21.15 25.38 4.66
C THR A 201 -21.66 26.42 3.64
N PRO A 202 -20.81 27.33 3.12
CA PRO A 202 -21.23 28.36 2.17
C PRO A 202 -21.83 27.77 0.90
N THR A 203 -22.94 28.33 0.42
CA THR A 203 -23.51 27.99 -0.90
C THR A 203 -22.56 28.47 -1.99
N ASN A 204 -21.69 27.60 -2.49
CA ASN A 204 -20.74 27.98 -3.52
C ASN A 204 -21.48 28.22 -4.85
N LYS A 205 -21.43 29.45 -5.36
CA LYS A 205 -22.19 29.93 -6.52
C LYS A 205 -21.45 29.74 -7.86
N ARG A 206 -20.43 28.89 -7.93
CA ARG A 206 -19.58 28.72 -9.13
C ARG A 206 -19.31 27.26 -9.45
N SER A 207 -20.13 26.68 -10.32
CA SER A 207 -19.66 25.91 -11.49
C SER A 207 -20.84 25.65 -12.44
N SER A 208 -20.95 26.47 -13.48
CA SER A 208 -21.75 26.12 -14.65
C SER A 208 -20.89 25.26 -15.58
N THR A 209 -21.01 23.94 -15.46
CA THR A 209 -20.79 22.97 -16.57
C THR A 209 -20.96 21.56 -16.03
N SER A 210 -22.20 21.05 -16.08
CA SER A 210 -22.56 19.70 -16.56
C SER A 210 -23.99 19.41 -16.14
N ARG A 211 -24.84 19.12 -17.14
CA ARG A 211 -26.25 18.74 -16.97
C ARG A 211 -26.34 17.38 -16.26
N SER A 212 -26.83 17.38 -15.03
CA SER A 212 -27.66 16.29 -14.49
C SER A 212 -28.40 16.77 -13.22
N ASN A 213 -29.65 16.34 -13.09
CA ASN A 213 -30.66 16.81 -12.14
C ASN A 213 -30.30 16.57 -10.66
N TYR A 214 -29.57 17.49 -10.02
CA TYR A 214 -29.57 17.61 -8.56
C TYR A 214 -29.87 19.06 -8.15
N GLN A 215 -31.08 19.24 -7.66
CA GLN A 215 -31.79 20.50 -7.52
C GLN A 215 -31.22 21.38 -6.38
N LYS A 216 -31.23 22.69 -6.64
CA LYS A 216 -30.66 23.81 -5.87
C LYS A 216 -30.81 23.70 -4.34
N ARG A 217 -29.66 23.83 -3.67
CA ARG A 217 -29.41 23.90 -2.22
C ARG A 217 -29.76 25.29 -1.61
N SER A 218 -31.01 25.76 -1.70
CA SER A 218 -31.37 27.07 -1.11
C SER A 218 -32.78 27.21 -0.54
N THR A 219 -33.08 26.71 0.66
CA THR A 219 -34.34 27.08 1.38
C THR A 219 -34.31 26.85 2.91
N LEU A 220 -33.18 27.00 3.61
CA LEU A 220 -33.22 27.08 5.09
C LEU A 220 -32.90 28.47 5.66
N ASN A 221 -32.29 29.36 4.88
CA ASN A 221 -31.71 30.60 5.42
C ASN A 221 -32.40 31.90 4.96
N LYS A 222 -33.69 31.87 4.59
CA LYS A 222 -34.47 33.09 4.34
C LYS A 222 -35.88 32.97 4.91
N GLY A 223 -36.12 33.75 5.97
CA GLY A 223 -37.39 34.33 6.41
C GLY A 223 -38.69 33.53 6.21
N SER A 224 -39.24 33.07 7.33
CA SER A 224 -40.69 32.95 7.59
C SER A 224 -41.57 32.33 6.49
N LYS A 225 -41.46 31.01 6.29
CA LYS A 225 -42.60 30.20 5.81
C LYS A 225 -42.86 29.11 6.86
N LYS A 226 -44.06 29.16 7.47
CA LYS A 226 -44.52 28.30 8.57
C LYS A 226 -44.24 26.82 8.25
N LEU A 227 -43.61 26.08 9.15
CA LEU A 227 -43.49 24.62 9.02
C LEU A 227 -44.90 24.03 8.98
N GLU A 228 -45.17 23.18 7.99
CA GLU A 228 -46.48 22.60 7.74
C GLU A 228 -46.49 21.16 8.27
N LEU A 229 -47.35 20.88 9.26
CA LEU A 229 -47.53 19.53 9.77
C LEU A 229 -48.45 18.75 8.84
N ASP A 230 -47.85 17.99 7.93
CA ASP A 230 -48.58 17.18 6.96
C ASP A 230 -49.21 15.95 7.66
N ARG A 231 -50.55 15.89 7.65
CA ARG A 231 -51.31 14.85 8.36
C ARG A 231 -51.12 13.45 7.75
N ASP A 232 -50.86 13.37 6.45
CA ASP A 232 -50.67 12.07 5.78
C ASP A 232 -49.31 11.49 6.13
N ILE A 233 -48.25 12.31 6.10
CA ILE A 233 -46.91 11.91 6.54
C ILE A 233 -46.95 11.51 8.02
N LEU A 234 -47.67 12.27 8.87
CA LEU A 234 -47.82 11.96 10.29
C LEU A 234 -48.54 10.64 10.53
N ARG A 235 -49.65 10.36 9.83
CA ARG A 235 -50.41 9.10 9.93
C ARG A 235 -49.59 7.89 9.48
N ILE A 236 -48.84 8.04 8.39
CA ILE A 236 -47.94 7.00 7.88
C ILE A 236 -46.80 6.77 8.87
N SER A 237 -46.19 7.84 9.39
CA SER A 237 -45.10 7.76 10.38
C SER A 237 -45.57 7.07 11.66
N GLY A 238 -46.76 7.42 12.18
CA GLY A 238 -47.35 6.77 13.36
C GLY A 238 -47.60 5.28 13.17
N THR A 239 -48.09 4.88 11.99
CA THR A 239 -48.28 3.46 11.64
C THR A 239 -46.94 2.71 11.65
N PHE A 240 -45.89 3.32 11.09
CA PHE A 240 -44.55 2.73 11.12
C PHE A 240 -43.92 2.74 12.53
N SER A 241 -44.25 3.70 13.39
CA SER A 241 -43.78 3.71 14.78
C SER A 241 -44.36 2.53 15.58
N ILE A 242 -45.63 2.18 15.38
CA ILE A 242 -46.24 0.99 15.99
C ILE A 242 -45.52 -0.28 15.51
N GLN A 243 -45.24 -0.38 14.20
CA GLN A 243 -44.48 -1.50 13.64
C GLN A 243 -43.04 -1.55 14.15
N ALA A 244 -42.42 -0.40 14.44
CA ALA A 244 -41.08 -0.33 15.01
C ALA A 244 -41.06 -0.94 16.43
N GLY A 245 -42.10 -0.76 17.23
CA GLY A 245 -42.21 -1.41 18.55
C GLY A 245 -42.10 -2.95 18.47
N GLY A 246 -42.84 -3.57 17.55
CA GLY A 246 -42.76 -5.02 17.32
C GLY A 246 -41.38 -5.49 16.83
N LYS A 247 -40.72 -4.68 16.00
CA LYS A 247 -39.36 -4.98 15.53
C LYS A 247 -38.30 -4.84 16.62
N LEU A 248 -38.47 -3.91 17.54
CA LEU A 248 -37.56 -3.73 18.66
C LEU A 248 -37.54 -4.99 19.56
N LEU A 249 -38.72 -5.53 19.87
CA LEU A 249 -38.84 -6.77 20.63
C LEU A 249 -38.17 -7.95 19.93
N LEU A 250 -38.28 -8.05 18.60
CA LEU A 250 -37.60 -9.11 17.84
C LEU A 250 -36.08 -8.92 17.77
N ALA A 251 -35.62 -7.68 17.62
CA ALA A 251 -34.21 -7.38 17.40
C ALA A 251 -33.37 -7.37 18.68
N GLU A 252 -33.94 -6.89 19.78
CA GLU A 252 -33.22 -6.67 21.04
C GLU A 252 -33.84 -7.44 22.22
N GLY A 253 -34.92 -8.20 22.00
CA GLY A 253 -35.60 -8.97 23.03
C GLY A 253 -34.72 -10.01 23.71
N SER A 254 -33.88 -10.72 22.95
CA SER A 254 -32.93 -11.69 23.50
C SER A 254 -31.92 -11.00 24.45
N LYS A 255 -31.45 -9.80 24.12
CA LYS A 255 -30.59 -9.00 24.99
C LYS A 255 -31.32 -8.46 26.21
N ALA A 256 -32.60 -8.10 26.09
CA ALA A 256 -33.41 -7.70 27.24
C ALA A 256 -33.60 -8.86 28.22
N VAL A 257 -33.88 -10.06 27.72
CA VAL A 257 -33.96 -11.30 28.52
C VAL A 257 -32.60 -11.59 29.17
N LEU A 258 -31.51 -11.47 28.43
CA LEU A 258 -30.15 -11.65 28.96
C LEU A 258 -29.82 -10.65 30.07
N ALA A 259 -30.15 -9.37 29.87
CA ALA A 259 -29.91 -8.31 30.84
C ALA A 259 -30.69 -8.52 32.15
N ALA A 260 -31.90 -9.09 32.06
CA ALA A 260 -32.76 -9.35 33.20
C ALA A 260 -32.39 -10.64 33.96
N ALA A 261 -31.87 -11.66 33.28
CA ALA A 261 -31.74 -13.02 33.84
C ALA A 261 -30.31 -13.47 34.14
N THR A 262 -29.27 -12.75 33.69
CA THR A 262 -27.87 -13.22 33.80
C THR A 262 -26.91 -12.20 34.41
N PRO A 263 -25.81 -12.65 35.07
CA PRO A 263 -24.75 -11.77 35.55
C PRO A 263 -24.05 -11.00 34.43
N LEU A 264 -23.42 -9.87 34.78
CA LEU A 264 -22.70 -8.99 33.83
C LEU A 264 -21.60 -9.70 33.02
N GLN A 265 -20.96 -10.73 33.59
CA GLN A 265 -19.93 -11.51 32.90
C GLN A 265 -20.49 -12.25 31.67
N GLU A 266 -21.65 -12.92 31.81
CA GLU A 266 -22.36 -13.61 30.73
C GLU A 266 -22.88 -12.62 29.68
N GLN A 267 -23.35 -11.45 30.12
CA GLN A 267 -23.71 -10.34 29.24
C GLN A 267 -22.51 -9.87 28.40
N GLY A 268 -21.33 -9.78 29.01
CA GLY A 268 -20.07 -9.45 28.33
C GLY A 268 -19.65 -10.49 27.30
N VAL A 269 -19.77 -11.77 27.64
CA VAL A 269 -19.47 -12.90 26.73
C VAL A 269 -20.40 -12.89 25.52
N TYR A 270 -21.72 -12.84 25.73
CA TYR A 270 -22.69 -12.76 24.63
C TYR A 270 -22.47 -11.49 23.81
N GLY A 271 -22.29 -10.35 24.47
CA GLY A 271 -22.06 -9.06 23.82
C GLY A 271 -20.84 -9.07 22.91
N LEU A 272 -19.71 -9.62 23.38
CA LEU A 272 -18.49 -9.75 22.59
C LEU A 272 -18.70 -10.67 21.39
N VAL A 273 -19.22 -11.88 21.63
CA VAL A 273 -19.40 -12.90 20.59
C VAL A 273 -20.41 -12.43 19.54
N ASN A 274 -21.51 -11.81 19.95
CA ASN A 274 -22.49 -11.26 19.03
C ASN A 274 -21.92 -10.08 18.23
N ASN A 275 -21.09 -9.22 18.82
CA ASN A 275 -20.43 -8.14 18.10
C ASN A 275 -19.40 -8.67 17.09
N LEU A 276 -18.57 -9.64 17.49
CA LEU A 276 -17.56 -10.26 16.63
C LEU A 276 -18.21 -11.08 15.50
N GLY A 277 -19.19 -11.89 15.84
CA GLY A 277 -19.90 -12.75 14.90
C GLY A 277 -20.78 -11.96 13.92
N SER A 278 -21.48 -10.92 14.40
CA SER A 278 -22.27 -10.04 13.52
C SER A 278 -21.39 -9.19 12.59
N LEU A 279 -20.10 -9.01 12.88
CA LEU A 279 -19.19 -8.31 11.97
C LEU A 279 -19.06 -9.03 10.63
N ILE A 280 -18.94 -10.36 10.64
CA ILE A 280 -18.87 -11.19 9.42
C ILE A 280 -20.19 -11.07 8.65
N VAL A 281 -21.31 -11.20 9.36
CA VAL A 281 -22.65 -11.10 8.78
C VAL A 281 -22.85 -9.74 8.12
N ARG A 282 -22.52 -8.65 8.83
CA ARG A 282 -22.63 -7.30 8.31
C ARG A 282 -21.69 -7.08 7.14
N THR A 283 -20.42 -7.44 7.24
CA THR A 283 -19.40 -7.09 6.24
C THR A 283 -19.50 -7.93 4.98
N LEU A 284 -19.86 -9.21 5.12
CA LEU A 284 -19.87 -10.16 4.02
C LEU A 284 -21.29 -10.49 3.55
N PHE A 285 -22.18 -10.89 4.46
CA PHE A 285 -23.51 -11.40 4.09
C PHE A 285 -24.55 -10.32 3.81
N GLN A 286 -24.51 -9.19 4.50
CA GLN A 286 -25.48 -8.11 4.26
C GLN A 286 -25.35 -7.52 2.83
N PRO A 287 -24.15 -7.17 2.30
CA PRO A 287 -24.02 -6.79 0.90
C PRO A 287 -24.49 -7.89 -0.06
N TYR A 288 -24.22 -9.15 0.30
CA TYR A 288 -24.61 -10.31 -0.50
C TYR A 288 -26.15 -10.47 -0.55
N GLU A 289 -26.84 -10.24 0.56
CA GLU A 289 -28.30 -10.22 0.68
C GLU A 289 -28.95 -9.07 -0.09
N GLU A 290 -28.42 -7.84 0.07
CA GLU A 290 -28.92 -6.66 -0.64
C GLU A 290 -28.84 -6.84 -2.15
N ILE A 291 -27.75 -7.43 -2.64
CA ILE A 291 -27.57 -7.73 -4.07
C ILE A 291 -28.49 -8.85 -4.53
N ALA A 292 -28.70 -9.88 -3.71
CA ALA A 292 -29.66 -10.95 -4.01
C ALA A 292 -31.07 -10.36 -4.18
N PHE A 293 -31.51 -9.50 -3.27
CA PHE A 293 -32.79 -8.79 -3.35
C PHE A 293 -32.91 -7.95 -4.63
N VAL A 294 -31.89 -7.16 -4.98
CA VAL A 294 -31.85 -6.36 -6.22
C VAL A 294 -31.90 -7.25 -7.46
N ALA A 295 -31.18 -8.38 -7.45
CA ALA A 295 -31.15 -9.31 -8.57
C ALA A 295 -32.50 -10.02 -8.77
N PHE A 296 -33.19 -10.40 -7.69
CA PHE A 296 -34.52 -11.02 -7.76
C PHE A 296 -35.62 -10.05 -8.17
N SER A 297 -35.57 -8.81 -7.67
CA SER A 297 -36.56 -7.77 -8.00
C SER A 297 -36.45 -7.27 -9.45
N ARG A 298 -35.26 -7.34 -10.07
CA ARG A 298 -35.00 -6.93 -11.46
C ARG A 298 -35.03 -8.09 -12.47
N ALA A 299 -35.21 -9.34 -12.02
CA ALA A 299 -35.31 -10.48 -12.92
C ALA A 299 -36.55 -10.32 -13.84
N PRO A 300 -36.38 -10.43 -15.17
CA PRO A 300 -37.26 -9.84 -16.17
C PRO A 300 -38.74 -10.20 -15.96
N SER A 301 -39.58 -9.20 -15.67
CA SER A 301 -41.00 -9.22 -16.02
C SER A 301 -41.12 -8.64 -17.42
N SER A 302 -41.35 -9.47 -18.43
CA SER A 302 -41.59 -9.00 -19.79
C SER A 302 -42.83 -8.11 -19.83
N SER A 303 -42.74 -6.96 -20.51
CA SER A 303 -43.82 -6.00 -20.72
C SER A 303 -44.92 -6.46 -21.70
N ALA A 304 -44.90 -7.73 -22.13
CA ALA A 304 -45.88 -8.35 -23.02
C ALA A 304 -46.78 -9.34 -22.25
N PRO A 305 -48.05 -9.56 -22.67
CA PRO A 305 -48.96 -10.48 -21.99
C PRO A 305 -48.35 -11.89 -21.90
N PRO A 306 -48.41 -12.56 -20.73
CA PRO A 306 -47.61 -13.73 -20.47
C PRO A 306 -48.17 -14.94 -21.21
N THR A 307 -47.42 -15.47 -22.17
CA THR A 307 -47.63 -16.85 -22.62
C THR A 307 -47.16 -17.82 -21.54
N PRO A 308 -47.80 -18.99 -21.35
CA PRO A 308 -47.40 -19.97 -20.32
C PRO A 308 -45.91 -20.36 -20.38
N ALA A 309 -45.34 -20.41 -21.59
CA ALA A 309 -43.93 -20.73 -21.83
C ALA A 309 -42.95 -19.63 -21.35
N ALA A 310 -43.30 -18.35 -21.52
CA ALA A 310 -42.47 -17.23 -21.05
C ALA A 310 -42.41 -17.17 -19.52
N THR A 311 -43.54 -17.42 -18.85
CA THR A 311 -43.64 -17.49 -17.39
C THR A 311 -42.83 -18.66 -16.82
N ALA A 312 -42.87 -19.83 -17.47
CA ALA A 312 -42.06 -20.99 -17.07
C ALA A 312 -40.55 -20.73 -17.22
N LYS A 313 -40.13 -20.05 -18.30
CA LYS A 313 -38.73 -19.65 -18.52
C LYS A 313 -38.24 -18.67 -17.46
N ALA A 314 -39.01 -17.63 -17.15
CA ALA A 314 -38.67 -16.63 -16.13
C ALA A 314 -38.55 -17.26 -14.74
N LYS A 315 -39.47 -18.18 -14.37
CA LYS A 315 -39.37 -18.95 -13.14
C LYS A 315 -38.11 -19.85 -13.12
N ARG A 316 -37.76 -20.51 -14.23
CA ARG A 316 -36.54 -21.35 -14.30
C ARG A 316 -35.26 -20.54 -14.15
N GLU A 317 -35.19 -19.33 -14.73
CA GLU A 317 -34.05 -18.43 -14.56
C GLU A 317 -33.90 -17.96 -13.10
N ARG A 318 -35.01 -17.61 -12.44
CA ARG A 318 -35.04 -17.26 -11.00
C ARG A 318 -34.61 -18.43 -10.11
N ALA A 319 -35.03 -19.66 -10.43
CA ALA A 319 -34.64 -20.87 -9.72
C ALA A 319 -33.12 -21.13 -9.79
N VAL A 320 -32.52 -20.94 -10.98
CA VAL A 320 -31.06 -21.06 -11.17
C VAL A 320 -30.31 -19.98 -10.40
N LEU A 321 -30.80 -18.74 -10.42
CA LEU A 321 -30.20 -17.63 -9.68
C LEU A 321 -30.25 -17.89 -8.16
N LEU A 322 -31.40 -18.32 -7.63
CA LEU A 322 -31.58 -18.68 -6.22
C LEU A 322 -30.63 -19.79 -5.80
N SER A 323 -30.59 -20.90 -6.56
CA SER A 323 -29.67 -22.01 -6.29
C SER A 323 -28.20 -21.56 -6.30
N THR A 324 -27.81 -20.69 -7.24
CA THR A 324 -26.43 -20.20 -7.33
C THR A 324 -26.06 -19.32 -6.12
N LEU A 325 -26.94 -18.40 -5.73
CA LEU A 325 -26.69 -17.50 -4.61
C LEU A 325 -26.69 -18.26 -3.27
N CYS A 326 -27.65 -19.17 -3.05
CA CYS A 326 -27.70 -20.02 -1.86
C CYS A 326 -26.48 -20.95 -1.74
N ARG A 327 -25.95 -21.48 -2.86
CA ARG A 327 -24.72 -22.27 -2.85
C ARG A 327 -23.52 -21.45 -2.39
N GLY A 328 -23.40 -20.22 -2.88
CA GLY A 328 -22.35 -19.30 -2.45
C GLY A 328 -22.46 -18.97 -0.96
N ALA A 329 -23.65 -18.60 -0.48
CA ALA A 329 -23.90 -18.34 0.93
C ALA A 329 -23.63 -19.56 1.82
N SER A 330 -24.13 -20.74 1.43
CA SER A 330 -23.94 -21.98 2.19
C SER A 330 -22.48 -22.42 2.23
N PHE A 331 -21.71 -22.16 1.16
CA PHE A 331 -20.26 -22.42 1.16
C PHE A 331 -19.55 -21.52 2.16
N LEU A 332 -19.82 -20.20 2.12
CA LEU A 332 -19.20 -19.23 3.03
C LEU A 332 -19.60 -19.48 4.49
N GLY A 333 -20.87 -19.77 4.76
CA GLY A 333 -21.35 -20.19 6.09
C GLY A 333 -20.75 -21.52 6.53
N GLY A 334 -20.58 -22.48 5.60
CA GLY A 334 -19.92 -23.76 5.84
C GLY A 334 -18.45 -23.65 6.23
N LEU A 335 -17.72 -22.66 5.70
CA LEU A 335 -16.35 -22.35 6.14
C LEU A 335 -16.33 -21.88 7.60
N ALA A 336 -17.24 -20.99 7.99
CA ALA A 336 -17.35 -20.55 9.38
C ALA A 336 -17.67 -21.72 10.32
N ALA A 337 -18.59 -22.61 9.93
CA ALA A 337 -18.90 -23.81 10.70
C ALA A 337 -17.77 -24.85 10.75
N ALA A 338 -16.99 -25.00 9.67
CA ALA A 338 -15.91 -26.00 9.61
C ALA A 338 -14.65 -25.59 10.38
N PHE A 339 -14.32 -24.29 10.39
CA PHE A 339 -13.09 -23.78 10.98
C PHE A 339 -13.32 -23.01 12.29
N GLY A 340 -14.47 -22.34 12.41
CA GLY A 340 -14.79 -21.48 13.56
C GLY A 340 -14.71 -22.21 14.90
N PRO A 341 -15.40 -23.35 15.12
CA PRO A 341 -15.38 -24.05 16.41
C PRO A 341 -13.97 -24.39 16.92
N ALA A 342 -13.11 -24.89 16.02
CA ALA A 342 -11.75 -25.31 16.37
C ALA A 342 -10.80 -24.13 16.66
N TYR A 343 -11.01 -22.99 15.97
CA TYR A 343 -10.14 -21.83 16.10
C TYR A 343 -10.69 -20.72 17.01
N SER A 344 -11.89 -20.86 17.58
CA SER A 344 -12.49 -19.85 18.47
C SER A 344 -11.56 -19.40 19.60
N TYR A 345 -10.89 -20.35 20.27
CA TYR A 345 -9.94 -20.05 21.34
C TYR A 345 -8.73 -19.26 20.80
N LEU A 346 -8.09 -19.75 19.74
CA LEU A 346 -6.94 -19.11 19.13
C LEU A 346 -7.28 -17.71 18.60
N ALA A 347 -8.42 -17.56 17.95
CA ALA A 347 -8.91 -16.28 17.42
C ALA A 347 -9.11 -15.26 18.55
N LEU A 348 -9.76 -15.66 19.65
CA LEU A 348 -9.94 -14.78 20.81
C LEU A 348 -8.61 -14.46 21.51
N TRP A 349 -7.69 -15.42 21.60
CA TRP A 349 -6.38 -15.21 22.19
C TRP A 349 -5.55 -14.18 21.40
N LEU A 350 -5.53 -14.31 20.07
CA LEU A 350 -4.82 -13.39 19.18
C LEU A 350 -5.44 -11.99 19.21
N LEU A 351 -6.77 -11.91 19.10
CA LEU A 351 -7.47 -10.63 18.95
C LEU A 351 -7.64 -9.92 20.30
N TYR A 352 -8.20 -10.62 21.29
CA TYR A 352 -8.66 -10.03 22.55
C TYR A 352 -7.75 -10.38 23.75
N GLY A 353 -6.76 -11.25 23.57
CA GLY A 353 -5.79 -11.64 24.60
C GLY A 353 -6.25 -12.81 25.48
N SER A 354 -5.35 -13.26 26.36
CA SER A 354 -5.57 -14.45 27.21
C SER A 354 -6.82 -14.34 28.10
N ARG A 355 -7.08 -13.15 28.67
CA ARG A 355 -8.24 -12.90 29.55
C ARG A 355 -9.58 -13.27 28.91
N TRP A 356 -9.75 -12.99 27.61
CA TRP A 356 -10.96 -13.34 26.89
C TRP A 356 -10.94 -14.79 26.38
N ALA A 357 -9.78 -15.30 26.00
CA ALA A 357 -9.61 -16.69 25.59
C ALA A 357 -9.84 -17.69 26.74
N GLU A 358 -9.59 -17.30 27.99
CA GLU A 358 -9.80 -18.13 29.18
C GLU A 358 -11.20 -17.96 29.79
N SER A 359 -12.03 -17.06 29.24
CA SER A 359 -13.42 -16.86 29.66
C SER A 359 -14.38 -17.87 28.99
N GLY A 360 -15.70 -17.74 29.20
CA GLY A 360 -16.72 -18.50 28.45
C GLY A 360 -16.85 -18.12 26.96
N ALA A 361 -16.15 -17.08 26.49
CA ALA A 361 -16.25 -16.57 25.13
C ALA A 361 -15.87 -17.55 23.99
N PRO A 362 -14.84 -18.43 24.11
CA PRO A 362 -14.52 -19.38 23.05
C PRO A 362 -15.64 -20.39 22.78
N ALA A 363 -16.30 -20.89 23.82
CA ALA A 363 -17.42 -21.81 23.69
C ALA A 363 -18.63 -21.12 23.03
N ALA A 364 -18.94 -19.90 23.46
CA ALA A 364 -19.98 -19.09 22.83
C ALA A 364 -19.66 -18.76 21.37
N LEU A 365 -18.40 -18.43 21.03
CA LEU A 365 -17.96 -18.16 19.65
C LEU A 365 -17.99 -19.41 18.77
N ALA A 366 -17.68 -20.58 19.32
CA ALA A 366 -17.81 -21.85 18.63
C ALA A 366 -19.27 -22.14 18.25
N LEU A 367 -20.22 -21.93 19.18
CA LEU A 367 -21.66 -22.03 18.90
C LEU A 367 -22.13 -20.97 17.89
N TYR A 368 -21.64 -19.74 18.01
CA TYR A 368 -21.96 -18.67 17.06
C TYR A 368 -21.47 -19.02 15.64
N SER A 369 -20.35 -19.72 15.49
CA SER A 369 -19.84 -20.13 14.19
C SER A 369 -20.80 -21.06 13.43
N TRP A 370 -21.55 -21.90 14.15
CA TRP A 370 -22.65 -22.68 13.59
C TRP A 370 -23.85 -21.82 13.22
N TYR A 371 -24.19 -20.87 14.09
CA TYR A 371 -25.26 -19.91 13.86
C TYR A 371 -25.04 -19.04 12.60
N VAL A 372 -23.79 -18.66 12.32
CA VAL A 372 -23.39 -17.93 11.09
C VAL A 372 -23.78 -18.67 9.82
N ALA A 373 -23.73 -20.01 9.81
CA ALA A 373 -24.16 -20.81 8.66
C ALA A 373 -25.66 -20.68 8.40
N LEU A 374 -26.49 -20.61 9.46
CA LEU A 374 -27.93 -20.37 9.34
C LEU A 374 -28.21 -18.95 8.84
N LEU A 375 -27.52 -17.94 9.38
CA LEU A 375 -27.67 -16.54 8.94
C LEU A 375 -27.36 -16.36 7.45
N ALA A 376 -26.30 -17.01 6.95
CA ALA A 376 -25.92 -16.94 5.54
C ALA A 376 -27.03 -17.42 4.61
N VAL A 377 -27.66 -18.55 4.94
CA VAL A 377 -28.74 -19.15 4.13
C VAL A 377 -30.03 -18.36 4.29
N ASN A 378 -30.37 -17.96 5.52
CA ASN A 378 -31.59 -17.22 5.82
C ASN A 378 -31.67 -15.91 5.04
N GLY A 379 -30.59 -15.11 5.02
CA GLY A 379 -30.59 -13.81 4.32
C GLY A 379 -30.95 -13.92 2.84
N ILE A 380 -30.41 -14.92 2.13
CA ILE A 380 -30.71 -15.10 0.70
C ILE A 380 -32.14 -15.60 0.45
N LEU A 381 -32.63 -16.51 1.31
CA LEU A 381 -33.99 -17.02 1.20
C LEU A 381 -35.03 -15.94 1.48
N GLU A 382 -34.81 -15.12 2.51
CA GLU A 382 -35.69 -13.99 2.83
C GLU A 382 -35.66 -12.91 1.76
N ALA A 383 -34.46 -12.56 1.23
CA ALA A 383 -34.34 -11.66 0.10
C ALA A 383 -35.15 -12.13 -1.11
N PHE A 384 -35.18 -13.44 -1.38
CA PHE A 384 -36.01 -14.02 -2.43
C PHE A 384 -37.51 -13.90 -2.15
N VAL A 385 -37.96 -14.32 -0.96
CA VAL A 385 -39.37 -14.24 -0.56
C VAL A 385 -39.86 -12.79 -0.64
N HIS A 386 -39.09 -11.83 -0.10
CA HIS A 386 -39.46 -10.42 -0.11
C HIS A 386 -39.42 -9.77 -1.49
N ALA A 387 -38.58 -10.25 -2.41
CA ALA A 387 -38.51 -9.70 -3.76
C ALA A 387 -39.63 -10.23 -4.68
N VAL A 388 -40.20 -11.40 -4.38
CA VAL A 388 -41.06 -12.14 -5.32
C VAL A 388 -42.49 -12.38 -4.81
N ALA A 389 -42.72 -12.34 -3.49
CA ALA A 389 -44.05 -12.52 -2.92
C ALA A 389 -45.00 -11.37 -3.28
N ASP A 390 -46.26 -11.71 -3.53
CA ASP A 390 -47.36 -10.77 -3.74
C ASP A 390 -47.84 -10.16 -2.40
N GLN A 391 -48.76 -9.20 -2.43
CA GLN A 391 -49.23 -8.52 -1.21
C GLN A 391 -49.80 -9.49 -0.16
N ARG A 392 -50.46 -10.58 -0.58
CA ARG A 392 -50.98 -11.61 0.34
C ARG A 392 -49.87 -12.49 0.91
N GLY A 393 -48.92 -12.93 0.08
CA GLY A 393 -47.75 -13.68 0.52
C GLY A 393 -46.85 -12.89 1.48
N LEU A 394 -46.65 -11.60 1.23
CA LEU A 394 -45.92 -10.70 2.13
C LEU A 394 -46.64 -10.51 3.48
N HIS A 395 -47.97 -10.42 3.47
CA HIS A 395 -48.76 -10.35 4.70
C HIS A 395 -48.64 -11.64 5.53
N GLN A 396 -48.73 -12.81 4.88
CA GLN A 396 -48.52 -14.10 5.55
C GLN A 396 -47.10 -14.25 6.12
N ALA A 397 -46.08 -13.82 5.38
CA ALA A 397 -44.69 -13.82 5.86
C ALA A 397 -44.52 -12.95 7.12
N ASN A 398 -45.17 -11.79 7.16
CA ASN A 398 -45.15 -10.92 8.34
C ASN A 398 -45.89 -11.54 9.55
N ILE A 399 -47.00 -12.25 9.33
CA ILE A 399 -47.70 -12.97 10.42
C ILE A 399 -46.82 -14.08 10.98
N VAL A 400 -46.21 -14.89 10.11
CA VAL A 400 -45.30 -15.96 10.53
C VAL A 400 -44.11 -15.38 11.31
N LEU A 401 -43.56 -14.25 10.87
CA LEU A 401 -42.49 -13.56 11.59
C LEU A 401 -42.92 -13.18 13.01
N VAL A 402 -44.13 -12.64 13.20
CA VAL A 402 -44.66 -12.29 14.53
C VAL A 402 -44.81 -13.53 15.41
N VAL A 403 -45.38 -14.63 14.89
CA VAL A 403 -45.54 -15.89 15.64
C VAL A 403 -44.18 -16.45 16.06
N VAL A 404 -43.23 -16.52 15.14
CA VAL A 404 -41.87 -16.99 15.41
C VAL A 404 -41.16 -16.09 16.44
N SER A 405 -41.42 -14.78 16.41
CA SER A 405 -40.86 -13.83 17.40
C SER A 405 -41.35 -14.09 18.82
N VAL A 406 -42.65 -14.41 18.98
CA VAL A 406 -43.23 -14.74 20.30
C VAL A 406 -42.67 -16.05 20.82
N LEU A 407 -42.57 -17.07 19.95
CA LEU A 407 -41.97 -18.36 20.30
C LEU A 407 -40.49 -18.22 20.67
N HIS A 408 -39.75 -17.40 19.93
CA HIS A 408 -38.35 -17.10 20.21
C HIS A 408 -38.19 -16.43 21.58
N MET A 409 -39.01 -15.44 21.91
CA MET A 409 -38.97 -14.78 23.23
C MET A 409 -39.20 -15.76 24.38
N GLY A 410 -40.22 -16.63 24.28
CA GLY A 410 -40.47 -17.67 25.28
C GLY A 410 -39.32 -18.67 25.41
N LEU A 411 -38.75 -19.09 24.27
CA LEU A 411 -37.60 -19.98 24.24
C LEU A 411 -36.34 -19.32 24.82
N SER A 412 -36.11 -18.03 24.56
CA SER A 412 -34.98 -17.27 25.11
C SER A 412 -35.02 -17.22 26.63
N VAL A 413 -36.20 -17.03 27.23
CA VAL A 413 -36.36 -17.05 28.70
C VAL A 413 -36.00 -18.43 29.27
N VAL A 414 -36.45 -19.51 28.63
CA VAL A 414 -36.12 -20.87 29.08
C VAL A 414 -34.63 -21.18 28.88
N ALA A 415 -34.08 -20.85 27.71
CA ALA A 415 -32.72 -21.20 27.33
C ALA A 415 -31.65 -20.40 28.10
N VAL A 416 -31.93 -19.14 28.43
CA VAL A 416 -30.99 -18.33 29.22
C VAL A 416 -30.88 -18.87 30.66
N ASN A 417 -31.98 -19.38 31.22
CA ASN A 417 -32.02 -19.95 32.57
C ASN A 417 -31.34 -21.33 32.63
N THR A 418 -31.19 -22.04 31.52
CA THR A 418 -30.53 -23.36 31.48
C THR A 418 -29.05 -23.30 31.12
N ALA A 419 -28.65 -22.39 30.23
CA ALA A 419 -27.29 -22.37 29.65
C ALA A 419 -26.73 -20.95 29.40
N GLY A 420 -27.26 -19.92 30.05
CA GLY A 420 -26.72 -18.55 29.99
C GLY A 420 -26.61 -18.00 28.56
N ALA A 421 -25.47 -17.39 28.23
CA ALA A 421 -25.20 -16.84 26.90
C ALA A 421 -25.26 -17.90 25.78
N ALA A 422 -24.80 -19.12 26.05
CA ALA A 422 -24.81 -20.22 25.08
C ALA A 422 -26.25 -20.68 24.75
N GLY A 423 -27.12 -20.77 25.76
CA GLY A 423 -28.53 -21.09 25.58
C GLY A 423 -29.26 -20.07 24.70
N LEU A 424 -28.92 -18.79 24.86
CA LEU A 424 -29.50 -17.72 24.05
C LEU A 424 -29.11 -17.84 22.56
N LEU A 425 -27.86 -18.19 22.27
CA LEU A 425 -27.40 -18.46 20.89
C LEU A 425 -28.12 -19.66 20.26
N VAL A 426 -28.44 -20.68 21.06
CA VAL A 426 -29.24 -21.83 20.61
C VAL A 426 -30.68 -21.40 20.30
N ALA A 427 -31.29 -20.56 21.15
CA ALA A 427 -32.62 -20.01 20.89
C ALA A 427 -32.64 -19.16 19.61
N ASP A 428 -31.60 -18.34 19.38
CA ASP A 428 -31.42 -17.56 18.16
C ASP A 428 -31.27 -18.47 16.91
N ALA A 429 -30.52 -19.58 17.04
CA ALA A 429 -30.37 -20.57 15.97
C ALA A 429 -31.69 -21.28 15.63
N ILE A 430 -32.48 -21.66 16.63
CA ILE A 430 -33.80 -22.27 16.43
C ILE A 430 -34.76 -21.29 15.74
N ASN A 431 -34.76 -20.03 16.16
CA ASN A 431 -35.51 -18.97 15.50
C ASN A 431 -35.15 -18.85 14.01
N MET A 432 -33.85 -18.79 13.67
CA MET A 432 -33.42 -18.76 12.28
C MET A 432 -33.79 -20.04 11.50
N ALA A 433 -33.74 -21.21 12.13
CA ALA A 433 -34.16 -22.46 11.50
C ALA A 433 -35.65 -22.46 11.14
N LEU A 434 -36.52 -21.95 12.01
CA LEU A 434 -37.96 -21.79 11.74
C LEU A 434 -38.23 -20.82 10.58
N ARG A 435 -37.47 -19.72 10.50
CA ARG A 435 -37.56 -18.75 9.40
C ARG A 435 -37.11 -19.35 8.07
N ILE A 436 -35.99 -20.08 8.06
CA ILE A 436 -35.51 -20.83 6.90
C ILE A 436 -36.58 -21.84 6.44
N PHE A 437 -37.18 -22.58 7.38
CA PHE A 437 -38.22 -23.55 7.06
C PHE A 437 -39.41 -22.90 6.33
N TYR A 438 -39.92 -21.77 6.85
CA TYR A 438 -40.98 -21.02 6.17
C TYR A 438 -40.57 -20.56 4.77
N CYS A 439 -39.35 -20.01 4.62
CA CYS A 439 -38.89 -19.53 3.32
C CYS A 439 -38.72 -20.68 2.30
N LEU A 440 -38.26 -21.85 2.75
CA LEU A 440 -38.17 -23.06 1.93
C LEU A 440 -39.56 -23.57 1.52
N TRP A 441 -40.52 -23.56 2.44
CA TRP A 441 -41.92 -23.90 2.16
C TRP A 441 -42.52 -22.96 1.09
N PHE A 442 -42.36 -21.65 1.24
CA PHE A 442 -42.80 -20.66 0.25
C PHE A 442 -42.11 -20.89 -1.11
N THR A 443 -40.80 -21.13 -1.09
CA THR A 443 -40.01 -21.40 -2.31
C THR A 443 -40.52 -22.64 -3.04
N GLY A 444 -40.85 -23.71 -2.31
CA GLY A 444 -41.44 -24.93 -2.85
C GLY A 444 -42.78 -24.68 -3.53
N ILE A 445 -43.65 -23.87 -2.91
CA ILE A 445 -44.94 -23.48 -3.49
C ILE A 445 -44.76 -22.59 -4.72
N PHE A 446 -43.85 -21.62 -4.68
CA PHE A 446 -43.62 -20.67 -5.76
C PHE A 446 -43.14 -21.36 -7.06
N PHE A 447 -42.25 -22.35 -6.92
CA PHE A 447 -41.70 -23.14 -8.03
C PHE A 447 -42.48 -24.42 -8.33
N ASN A 448 -43.65 -24.62 -7.71
CA ASN A 448 -44.50 -25.77 -7.99
C ASN A 448 -44.74 -25.92 -9.51
N ASN A 449 -44.64 -27.15 -10.03
CA ASN A 449 -44.63 -27.54 -11.46
C ASN A 449 -43.30 -27.36 -12.24
N ILE A 450 -42.21 -26.89 -11.63
CA ILE A 450 -40.87 -26.87 -12.25
C ILE A 450 -40.01 -27.93 -11.55
N GLY A 451 -39.86 -29.10 -12.17
CA GLY A 451 -39.01 -30.16 -11.64
C GLY A 451 -37.57 -29.69 -11.40
N GLY A 452 -37.01 -29.98 -10.22
CA GLY A 452 -35.57 -29.86 -9.96
C GLY A 452 -35.11 -28.86 -8.90
N LEU A 453 -35.99 -28.21 -8.13
CA LEU A 453 -35.58 -27.38 -6.99
C LEU A 453 -35.96 -28.04 -5.65
N GLY A 454 -35.04 -28.86 -5.11
CA GLY A 454 -35.17 -29.43 -3.75
C GLY A 454 -34.22 -28.75 -2.76
N ALA A 455 -34.43 -28.92 -1.45
CA ALA A 455 -33.56 -28.35 -0.41
C ALA A 455 -32.08 -28.71 -0.61
N VAL A 456 -31.78 -29.91 -1.11
CA VAL A 456 -30.41 -30.38 -1.42
C VAL A 456 -29.77 -29.59 -2.58
N THR A 457 -30.56 -29.04 -3.50
CA THR A 457 -30.06 -28.30 -4.67
C THR A 457 -29.57 -26.89 -4.33
N LEU A 458 -29.95 -26.38 -3.15
CA LEU A 458 -29.53 -25.10 -2.58
C LEU A 458 -28.18 -25.20 -1.85
N LEU A 459 -27.77 -26.43 -1.49
CA LEU A 459 -26.49 -26.69 -0.83
C LEU A 459 -25.32 -26.75 -1.84
N PRO A 460 -24.06 -26.55 -1.39
CA PRO A 460 -22.88 -26.67 -2.24
C PRO A 460 -22.79 -28.06 -2.91
N LYS A 461 -22.03 -28.14 -4.00
CA LYS A 461 -21.78 -29.41 -4.71
C LYS A 461 -21.25 -30.47 -3.74
N GLN A 462 -21.52 -31.75 -4.04
CA GLN A 462 -21.17 -32.88 -3.17
C GLN A 462 -19.67 -32.90 -2.79
N GLY A 463 -18.76 -32.68 -3.74
CA GLY A 463 -17.32 -32.60 -3.45
C GLY A 463 -16.97 -31.50 -2.44
N THR A 464 -17.60 -30.32 -2.55
CA THR A 464 -17.41 -29.22 -1.59
C THR A 464 -17.95 -29.57 -0.20
N ARG A 465 -19.10 -30.26 -0.12
CA ARG A 465 -19.66 -30.71 1.17
C ARG A 465 -18.75 -31.73 1.86
N VAL A 466 -18.22 -32.69 1.10
CA VAL A 466 -17.26 -33.68 1.62
C VAL A 466 -15.97 -32.99 2.08
N ALA A 467 -15.45 -32.02 1.32
CA ALA A 467 -14.27 -31.26 1.72
C ALA A 467 -14.49 -30.43 2.99
N LEU A 468 -15.64 -29.76 3.13
CA LEU A 468 -15.98 -29.01 4.35
C LEU A 468 -16.13 -29.93 5.56
N LEU A 469 -16.76 -31.10 5.40
CA LEU A 469 -16.89 -32.10 6.46
C LEU A 469 -15.52 -32.67 6.85
N ALA A 470 -14.67 -33.01 5.88
CA ALA A 470 -13.31 -33.47 6.14
C ALA A 470 -12.48 -32.40 6.86
N SER A 471 -12.64 -31.13 6.45
CA SER A 471 -11.98 -30.00 7.10
C SER A 471 -12.44 -29.85 8.55
N LEU A 472 -13.75 -29.93 8.83
CA LEU A 472 -14.29 -29.91 10.19
C LEU A 472 -13.74 -31.05 11.06
N ILE A 473 -13.68 -32.27 10.52
CA ILE A 473 -13.13 -33.41 11.26
C ILE A 473 -11.65 -33.19 11.57
N MET A 474 -10.86 -32.73 10.60
CA MET A 474 -9.44 -32.46 10.80
C MET A 474 -9.19 -31.32 11.79
N THR A 475 -9.98 -30.25 11.75
CA THR A 475 -9.80 -29.09 12.63
C THR A 475 -10.19 -29.44 14.07
N LEU A 476 -11.26 -30.21 14.27
CA LEU A 476 -11.63 -30.73 15.59
C LEU A 476 -10.59 -31.73 16.12
N ALA A 477 -10.05 -32.61 15.28
CA ALA A 477 -8.96 -33.51 15.66
C ALA A 477 -7.69 -32.73 16.05
N SER A 478 -7.34 -31.70 15.28
CA SER A 478 -6.23 -30.80 15.60
C SER A 478 -6.44 -30.10 16.94
N GLN A 479 -7.65 -29.60 17.21
CA GLN A 479 -7.98 -28.97 18.49
C GLN A 479 -7.77 -29.94 19.66
N ALA A 480 -8.24 -31.19 19.52
CA ALA A 480 -8.10 -32.22 20.54
C ALA A 480 -6.65 -32.67 20.78
N MET A 481 -5.78 -32.59 19.77
CA MET A 481 -4.37 -33.01 19.87
C MET A 481 -3.45 -31.94 20.46
N PHE A 482 -3.71 -30.66 20.20
CA PHE A 482 -2.73 -29.58 20.47
C PHE A 482 -3.10 -28.64 21.63
N LEU A 483 -4.32 -28.72 22.19
CA LEU A 483 -4.73 -27.90 23.33
C LEU A 483 -4.74 -28.71 24.64
N PRO A 484 -4.26 -28.16 25.78
CA PRO A 484 -4.15 -28.89 27.05
C PRO A 484 -5.52 -29.31 27.62
N GLU A 485 -5.56 -30.42 28.38
CA GLU A 485 -6.78 -31.06 28.93
C GLU A 485 -7.71 -30.13 29.73
N GLY A 486 -7.20 -29.02 30.29
CA GLY A 486 -8.01 -27.98 30.95
C GLY A 486 -8.89 -27.12 30.01
N THR A 487 -8.74 -27.26 28.69
CA THR A 487 -9.55 -26.57 27.65
C THR A 487 -10.58 -27.49 27.00
N ALA A 488 -10.68 -28.75 27.43
CA ALA A 488 -11.59 -29.77 26.92
C ALA A 488 -13.09 -29.42 27.09
N ALA A 489 -13.42 -28.38 27.84
CA ALA A 489 -14.78 -27.87 27.99
C ALA A 489 -15.39 -27.36 26.65
N VAL A 490 -14.58 -26.92 25.69
CA VAL A 490 -15.08 -26.48 24.36
C VAL A 490 -15.58 -27.66 23.52
N ALA A 491 -14.99 -28.85 23.68
CA ALA A 491 -15.45 -30.08 23.03
C ALA A 491 -16.70 -30.66 23.72
N ALA A 492 -16.80 -30.54 25.06
CA ALA A 492 -17.95 -31.00 25.83
C ALA A 492 -19.22 -30.14 25.62
N ALA A 493 -19.06 -28.86 25.24
CA ALA A 493 -20.18 -27.96 24.95
C ALA A 493 -20.92 -28.24 23.62
N VAL A 494 -20.41 -29.16 22.79
CA VAL A 494 -21.00 -29.54 21.50
C VAL A 494 -22.10 -30.63 21.66
N VAL A 495 -22.31 -31.15 22.88
CA VAL A 495 -23.46 -31.99 23.22
C VAL A 495 -24.18 -31.41 24.45
N PRO A 496 -25.46 -31.00 24.37
CA PRO A 496 -26.16 -30.43 25.52
C PRO A 496 -26.32 -31.49 26.62
N PRO A 497 -25.80 -31.27 27.85
CA PRO A 497 -26.18 -32.08 28.99
C PRO A 497 -27.58 -31.64 29.41
N LYS A 498 -28.56 -32.55 29.36
CA LYS A 498 -29.98 -32.42 29.80
C LYS A 498 -31.07 -32.10 28.75
N PHE A 499 -30.94 -32.55 27.50
CA PHE A 499 -32.11 -32.84 26.65
C PHE A 499 -32.17 -34.36 26.35
N VAL A 500 -32.33 -35.17 27.40
CA VAL A 500 -32.77 -36.56 27.29
C VAL A 500 -34.12 -36.63 27.98
N LEU A 501 -35.19 -36.45 27.20
CA LEU A 501 -36.52 -36.91 27.60
C LEU A 501 -36.85 -38.16 26.78
N ALA A 502 -36.99 -39.25 27.54
CA ALA A 502 -37.68 -40.50 27.24
C ALA A 502 -37.30 -41.24 25.94
N GLY A 503 -36.42 -42.24 26.10
CA GLY A 503 -36.25 -43.30 25.10
C GLY A 503 -35.10 -44.24 25.46
N LYS A 504 -35.40 -45.29 26.22
CA LYS A 504 -34.52 -46.46 26.37
C LYS A 504 -34.11 -46.98 24.97
N ASN A 505 -32.86 -47.43 24.86
CA ASN A 505 -32.20 -48.06 23.69
C ASN A 505 -31.45 -47.14 22.72
N ILE A 506 -30.29 -46.63 23.13
CA ILE A 506 -29.13 -46.47 22.22
C ILE A 506 -27.88 -46.96 22.97
N GLY A 507 -27.80 -48.28 23.15
CA GLY A 507 -26.60 -49.00 23.56
C GLY A 507 -25.81 -49.59 22.38
N SER A 508 -26.13 -49.21 21.13
CA SER A 508 -25.64 -49.93 19.94
C SER A 508 -24.97 -49.05 18.86
N LEU A 509 -24.70 -47.76 19.09
CA LEU A 509 -23.98 -46.92 18.12
C LEU A 509 -22.62 -46.36 18.58
N VAL A 510 -22.19 -46.68 19.81
CA VAL A 510 -20.87 -46.30 20.36
C VAL A 510 -19.86 -47.47 20.30
N GLY A 511 -20.28 -48.63 19.76
CA GLY A 511 -19.45 -49.85 19.69
C GLY A 511 -18.57 -50.01 18.45
N TRP A 512 -18.49 -49.04 17.53
CA TRP A 512 -17.82 -49.26 16.23
C TRP A 512 -16.57 -48.40 15.94
N THR A 513 -16.11 -47.59 16.89
CA THR A 513 -14.84 -46.83 16.75
C THR A 513 -13.87 -47.02 17.92
N GLY A 514 -14.23 -47.82 18.92
CA GLY A 514 -13.43 -48.04 20.14
C GLY A 514 -12.42 -49.21 20.09
N GLY A 515 -12.18 -49.83 18.94
CA GLY A 515 -11.48 -51.12 18.86
C GLY A 515 -10.15 -51.18 18.11
N PHE A 516 -9.60 -50.10 17.55
CA PHE A 516 -8.48 -50.25 16.60
C PHE A 516 -7.19 -49.45 16.83
N LEU A 517 -7.02 -48.73 17.93
CA LEU A 517 -5.76 -48.00 18.16
C LEU A 517 -5.22 -48.21 19.58
N GLU A 518 -4.77 -49.43 19.82
CA GLU A 518 -3.95 -49.79 20.97
C GLU A 518 -2.56 -49.14 20.87
N LYS A 519 -2.14 -48.49 21.98
CA LYS A 519 -0.92 -47.67 22.16
C LYS A 519 0.43 -48.40 21.95
N LYS A 520 0.48 -49.59 21.35
CA LYS A 520 1.73 -50.36 21.12
C LYS A 520 2.27 -50.30 19.69
N MET A 521 1.45 -50.01 18.67
CA MET A 521 1.92 -50.04 17.28
C MET A 521 2.61 -48.74 16.81
N ILE A 522 2.28 -47.59 17.42
CA ILE A 522 2.89 -46.29 17.07
C ILE A 522 4.30 -46.14 17.67
N ARG A 523 4.61 -46.84 18.79
CA ARG A 523 5.94 -46.81 19.41
C ARG A 523 6.97 -47.67 18.66
N GLN A 524 6.53 -48.69 17.90
CA GLN A 524 7.42 -49.47 17.02
C GLN A 524 7.66 -48.82 15.65
N ILE A 525 6.72 -48.00 15.15
CA ILE A 525 6.91 -47.26 13.90
C ILE A 525 7.85 -46.05 14.10
N LEU A 526 7.83 -45.44 15.30
CA LEU A 526 8.72 -44.33 15.64
C LEU A 526 10.17 -44.74 15.99
N LEU A 527 10.43 -46.02 16.26
CA LEU A 527 11.79 -46.53 16.55
C LEU A 527 12.46 -47.28 15.38
N ARG A 528 11.75 -47.51 14.26
CA ARG A 528 12.33 -48.14 13.06
C ARG A 528 12.68 -47.18 11.92
N LYS A 529 12.46 -45.87 12.09
CA LYS A 529 12.85 -44.84 11.10
C LYS A 529 14.12 -44.06 11.46
N ALA A 530 14.88 -44.54 12.43
CA ALA A 530 16.19 -44.01 12.83
C ALA A 530 17.38 -44.84 12.31
N SER A 531 17.15 -45.80 11.40
CA SER A 531 18.19 -46.60 10.77
C SER A 531 17.74 -46.97 9.35
N ASN A 532 18.63 -46.77 8.38
CA ASN A 532 18.48 -47.02 6.93
C ASN A 532 17.70 -46.00 6.09
N SER A 533 18.42 -45.00 5.56
CA SER A 533 18.48 -44.73 4.09
C SER A 533 19.54 -43.67 3.74
N ARG A 534 20.76 -44.14 3.45
CA ARG A 534 21.50 -43.72 2.24
C ARG A 534 20.97 -44.66 1.14
N THR A 535 20.66 -44.32 -0.11
CA THR A 535 21.19 -43.38 -1.11
C THR A 535 20.11 -43.17 -2.19
N GLY A 536 20.17 -42.08 -2.96
CA GLY A 536 19.53 -42.02 -4.29
C GLY A 536 18.75 -40.75 -4.62
N SER A 537 19.38 -39.89 -5.43
CA SER A 537 18.74 -38.90 -6.32
C SER A 537 17.99 -37.70 -5.68
N ALA A 538 18.74 -36.79 -5.05
CA ALA A 538 18.35 -35.37 -4.95
C ALA A 538 19.59 -34.46 -4.79
N ALA A 539 20.66 -34.76 -5.54
CA ALA A 539 21.89 -33.99 -5.56
C ALA A 539 22.30 -33.72 -7.01
N SER A 540 21.80 -32.61 -7.59
CA SER A 540 22.34 -32.07 -8.84
C SER A 540 22.19 -30.54 -9.02
N LEU A 541 21.75 -29.78 -8.01
CA LEU A 541 21.63 -28.30 -8.17
C LEU A 541 22.22 -27.46 -7.02
N HIS A 542 22.97 -28.07 -6.10
CA HIS A 542 23.71 -27.33 -5.07
C HIS A 542 25.10 -27.94 -4.86
N ARG A 543 25.99 -27.79 -5.86
CA ARG A 543 27.43 -27.96 -5.67
C ARG A 543 28.26 -27.27 -6.78
N LEU A 544 28.14 -25.96 -6.93
CA LEU A 544 29.10 -25.13 -7.68
C LEU A 544 29.19 -23.70 -7.09
N SER A 545 29.36 -23.54 -5.77
CA SER A 545 29.55 -22.19 -5.19
C SER A 545 30.37 -22.15 -3.89
N LYS A 546 31.33 -23.06 -3.71
CA LYS A 546 32.37 -22.96 -2.69
C LYS A 546 33.66 -23.54 -3.24
N LEU A 547 34.45 -22.68 -3.86
CA LEU A 547 35.88 -22.86 -4.05
C LEU A 547 36.52 -21.57 -3.56
N ASP A 548 37.38 -21.74 -2.57
CA ASP A 548 38.10 -20.70 -1.84
C ASP A 548 38.87 -19.81 -2.81
N TRP A 549 38.68 -18.49 -2.69
CA TRP A 549 39.55 -17.49 -3.31
C TRP A 549 40.55 -17.01 -2.27
N ILE A 550 41.70 -17.67 -2.23
CA ILE A 550 42.97 -17.13 -1.75
C ILE A 550 43.95 -17.22 -2.92
N HIS A 551 44.54 -16.08 -3.27
CA HIS A 551 45.62 -15.87 -4.24
C HIS A 551 45.41 -16.39 -5.67
N THR A 552 44.92 -15.54 -6.57
CA THR A 552 45.38 -15.48 -7.98
C THR A 552 44.93 -14.17 -8.61
N SER A 553 45.65 -13.08 -8.29
CA SER A 553 45.59 -11.79 -8.97
C SER A 553 46.98 -11.40 -9.47
N SER A 554 47.77 -12.38 -9.91
CA SER A 554 49.14 -12.17 -10.37
C SER A 554 49.54 -13.13 -11.50
N ALA A 555 48.60 -13.46 -12.39
CA ALA A 555 48.91 -14.22 -13.60
C ALA A 555 47.79 -14.04 -14.64
N ILE A 556 47.87 -12.95 -15.41
CA ILE A 556 47.58 -12.82 -16.85
C ILE A 556 47.97 -11.37 -17.20
N SER A 557 49.25 -11.21 -17.54
CA SER A 557 49.82 -10.19 -18.42
C SER A 557 51.33 -10.45 -18.49
N GLN A 558 51.69 -11.65 -18.94
CA GLN A 558 52.99 -11.90 -19.52
C GLN A 558 52.74 -12.79 -20.73
N ASP A 559 52.40 -12.16 -21.86
CA ASP A 559 53.16 -12.41 -23.07
C ASP A 559 53.09 -11.22 -24.04
N GLN A 560 54.29 -10.71 -24.34
CA GLN A 560 54.73 -9.97 -25.53
C GLN A 560 53.84 -8.84 -26.08
N SER A 561 54.05 -7.63 -25.54
CA SER A 561 54.29 -6.47 -26.40
C SER A 561 55.46 -5.67 -25.81
N THR A 562 56.30 -5.16 -26.70
CA THR A 562 57.63 -4.56 -26.48
C THR A 562 57.70 -3.59 -25.29
N ASP A 563 58.72 -3.78 -24.46
CA ASP A 563 59.22 -2.83 -23.45
C ASP A 563 59.40 -1.44 -24.07
N VAL A 564 58.43 -0.57 -23.84
CA VAL A 564 58.65 0.87 -23.77
C VAL A 564 58.17 1.27 -22.39
N SER A 565 59.10 1.52 -21.47
CA SER A 565 58.82 2.12 -20.17
C SER A 565 58.41 3.57 -20.38
N ILE A 566 57.15 3.79 -20.78
CA ILE A 566 56.58 5.12 -20.86
C ILE A 566 56.40 5.62 -19.42
N GLU A 567 57.20 6.62 -19.05
CA GLU A 567 57.13 7.28 -17.76
C GLU A 567 55.72 7.90 -17.60
N GLN A 568 55.06 7.59 -16.49
CA GLN A 568 53.69 8.03 -16.25
C GLN A 568 53.70 9.42 -15.62
N ASP A 569 53.13 10.40 -16.32
CA ASP A 569 53.00 11.75 -15.78
C ASP A 569 52.14 11.77 -14.51
N SER A 570 52.61 12.52 -13.51
CA SER A 570 51.92 12.69 -12.24
C SER A 570 51.77 14.15 -11.86
N MET A 571 50.61 14.51 -11.32
CA MET A 571 50.36 15.81 -10.71
C MET A 571 49.93 15.62 -9.25
N HIS A 572 50.25 16.60 -8.41
CA HIS A 572 49.93 16.58 -6.99
C HIS A 572 48.97 17.72 -6.63
N TYR A 573 47.94 17.40 -5.84
CA TYR A 573 46.96 18.34 -5.33
C TYR A 573 46.73 18.14 -3.82
N ASP A 574 46.26 19.15 -3.12
CA ASP A 574 45.81 18.99 -1.74
C ASP A 574 44.52 18.19 -1.69
N VAL A 575 43.59 18.50 -2.61
CA VAL A 575 42.31 17.79 -2.73
C VAL A 575 42.02 17.43 -4.18
N ALA A 576 41.80 16.15 -4.45
CA ALA A 576 41.27 15.66 -5.73
C ALA A 576 39.79 15.26 -5.58
N ILE A 577 38.95 15.71 -6.49
CA ILE A 577 37.51 15.46 -6.49
C ILE A 577 37.13 14.73 -7.78
N VAL A 578 36.50 13.57 -7.65
CA VAL A 578 36.08 12.75 -8.79
C VAL A 578 34.61 12.98 -9.11
N GLY A 579 34.33 13.75 -10.14
CA GLY A 579 33.00 14.05 -10.68
C GLY A 579 32.59 15.52 -10.48
N ALA A 580 32.31 16.22 -11.59
CA ALA A 580 31.85 17.62 -11.59
C ALA A 580 30.31 17.72 -11.51
N GLY A 581 29.70 16.88 -10.67
CA GLY A 581 28.29 16.99 -10.31
C GLY A 581 28.04 18.04 -9.21
N PRO A 582 26.78 18.21 -8.77
CA PRO A 582 26.43 19.19 -7.73
C PRO A 582 27.21 19.01 -6.43
N ALA A 583 27.51 17.77 -6.02
CA ALA A 583 28.31 17.50 -4.82
C ALA A 583 29.78 17.92 -4.99
N GLY A 584 30.42 17.50 -6.09
CA GLY A 584 31.84 17.76 -6.33
C GLY A 584 32.14 19.25 -6.49
N LEU A 585 31.33 19.95 -7.30
CA LEU A 585 31.47 21.40 -7.49
C LEU A 585 31.18 22.18 -6.20
N SER A 586 30.21 21.75 -5.39
CA SER A 586 29.94 22.40 -4.08
C SER A 586 31.09 22.19 -3.10
N ALA A 587 31.72 21.00 -3.10
CA ALA A 587 32.91 20.74 -2.29
C ALA A 587 34.08 21.63 -2.75
N ALA A 588 34.33 21.73 -4.06
CA ALA A 588 35.40 22.54 -4.61
C ALA A 588 35.23 24.03 -4.27
N ILE A 589 34.04 24.59 -4.51
CA ILE A 589 33.70 25.98 -4.17
C ILE A 589 33.88 26.23 -2.67
N ARG A 590 33.33 25.36 -1.82
CA ARG A 590 33.40 25.56 -0.37
C ARG A 590 34.83 25.47 0.15
N LEU A 591 35.66 24.58 -0.41
CA LEU A 591 37.09 24.51 -0.09
C LEU A 591 37.80 25.83 -0.39
N LYS A 592 37.65 26.38 -1.60
CA LYS A 592 38.31 27.64 -1.97
C LYS A 592 37.77 28.84 -1.19
N GLN A 593 36.47 28.89 -0.90
CA GLN A 593 35.91 29.89 0.03
C GLN A 593 36.57 29.84 1.41
N LEU A 594 36.79 28.64 1.98
CA LEU A 594 37.48 28.49 3.26
C LEU A 594 38.96 28.91 3.18
N CYS A 595 39.61 28.64 2.06
CA CYS A 595 40.98 29.09 1.78
C CYS A 595 41.07 30.62 1.83
N ASP A 596 40.16 31.31 1.13
CA ASP A 596 40.08 32.78 1.10
C ASP A 596 39.72 33.37 2.47
N GLU A 597 38.74 32.79 3.17
CA GLU A 597 38.30 33.23 4.51
C GLU A 597 39.42 33.12 5.58
N LYS A 598 40.36 32.19 5.41
CA LYS A 598 41.38 31.84 6.42
C LYS A 598 42.81 32.14 5.98
N GLY A 599 43.01 32.62 4.76
CA GLY A 599 44.32 33.01 4.23
C GLY A 599 45.28 31.83 4.02
N LYS A 600 44.78 30.62 3.73
CA LYS A 600 45.59 29.45 3.39
C LYS A 600 45.17 28.92 2.04
N ASP A 601 46.07 28.97 1.06
CA ASP A 601 45.77 28.44 -0.27
C ASP A 601 45.90 26.90 -0.32
N MET A 602 45.05 26.27 -1.10
CA MET A 602 45.06 24.82 -1.38
C MET A 602 44.81 24.58 -2.86
N SER A 603 45.55 23.64 -3.42
CA SER A 603 45.38 23.14 -4.78
C SER A 603 44.22 22.15 -4.85
N VAL A 604 43.20 22.46 -5.66
CA VAL A 604 41.96 21.66 -5.76
C VAL A 604 41.70 21.30 -7.23
N CYS A 605 41.67 20.00 -7.51
CA CYS A 605 41.38 19.45 -8.83
C CYS A 605 40.01 18.75 -8.84
N VAL A 606 39.22 18.99 -9.88
CA VAL A 606 37.97 18.28 -10.17
C VAL A 606 38.08 17.62 -11.54
N ILE A 607 37.98 16.29 -11.59
CA ILE A 607 37.90 15.57 -12.88
C ILE A 607 36.45 15.25 -13.23
N GLU A 608 36.13 15.32 -14.52
CA GLU A 608 34.83 14.93 -15.05
C GLU A 608 35.02 14.12 -16.33
N LYS A 609 34.28 13.01 -16.43
CA LYS A 609 34.37 12.10 -17.57
C LYS A 609 33.66 12.65 -18.81
N GLY A 610 32.58 13.43 -18.63
CA GLY A 610 31.90 14.08 -19.75
C GLY A 610 32.85 14.99 -20.52
N ALA A 611 32.70 15.05 -21.85
CA ALA A 611 33.51 15.92 -22.70
C ALA A 611 33.51 17.39 -22.23
N GLU A 612 32.42 17.79 -21.59
CA GLU A 612 32.27 19.06 -20.87
C GLU A 612 31.50 18.82 -19.56
N VAL A 613 31.63 19.75 -18.60
CA VAL A 613 30.82 19.71 -17.39
C VAL A 613 29.33 19.77 -17.75
N GLY A 614 28.53 18.91 -17.12
CA GLY A 614 27.09 18.82 -17.37
C GLY A 614 26.68 17.83 -18.47
N ALA A 615 27.59 17.41 -19.35
CA ALA A 615 27.27 16.49 -20.46
C ALA A 615 26.70 15.13 -20.00
N HIS A 616 27.06 14.68 -18.80
CA HIS A 616 26.60 13.43 -18.20
C HIS A 616 25.57 13.61 -17.07
N ILE A 617 25.07 14.83 -16.86
CA ILE A 617 24.11 15.14 -15.81
C ILE A 617 22.70 14.92 -16.31
N LEU A 618 21.90 14.20 -15.52
CA LEU A 618 20.50 13.97 -15.84
C LEU A 618 19.64 14.00 -14.57
N SER A 619 18.61 14.85 -14.57
CA SER A 619 17.62 14.91 -13.51
C SER A 619 16.31 15.51 -14.01
N GLY A 620 15.16 15.03 -13.53
CA GLY A 620 13.89 15.74 -13.75
C GLY A 620 13.91 17.16 -13.15
N ASN A 621 14.63 17.31 -12.03
CA ASN A 621 14.92 18.47 -11.20
C ASN A 621 13.81 19.50 -10.90
N VAL A 622 13.17 19.31 -9.74
CA VAL A 622 12.56 20.39 -8.96
C VAL A 622 13.53 20.77 -7.85
N PHE A 623 14.29 21.84 -8.07
CA PHE A 623 15.44 22.22 -7.28
C PHE A 623 15.04 22.93 -5.98
N GLN A 624 15.49 22.37 -4.86
CA GLN A 624 15.36 22.98 -3.53
C GLN A 624 16.61 23.83 -3.24
N PRO A 625 16.49 25.16 -3.07
CA PRO A 625 17.64 26.06 -3.05
C PRO A 625 18.42 26.06 -1.74
N THR A 626 17.96 25.40 -0.67
CA THR A 626 18.53 25.50 0.68
C THR A 626 20.06 25.39 0.74
N ALA A 627 20.66 24.40 0.06
CA ALA A 627 22.12 24.24 0.07
C ALA A 627 22.84 25.30 -0.79
N LEU A 628 22.21 25.79 -1.86
CA LEU A 628 22.76 26.85 -2.68
C LEU A 628 22.66 28.21 -1.97
N ASP A 629 21.58 28.46 -1.23
CA ASP A 629 21.44 29.63 -0.37
C ASP A 629 22.57 29.69 0.69
N GLU A 630 23.01 28.52 1.19
CA GLU A 630 24.18 28.42 2.09
C GLU A 630 25.52 28.60 1.36
N LEU A 631 25.69 28.02 0.16
CA LEU A 631 26.95 28.03 -0.57
C LEU A 631 27.24 29.38 -1.26
N LEU A 632 26.23 30.01 -1.83
CA LEU A 632 26.33 31.23 -2.64
C LEU A 632 25.16 32.18 -2.31
N PRO A 633 25.16 32.87 -1.16
CA PRO A 633 23.99 33.61 -0.66
C PRO A 633 23.46 34.77 -1.55
N GLY A 634 24.16 35.13 -2.64
CA GLY A 634 23.74 36.13 -3.64
C GLY A 634 23.48 35.55 -5.04
N TRP A 635 23.18 34.25 -5.14
CA TRP A 635 23.02 33.58 -6.45
C TRP A 635 21.83 34.08 -7.27
N LYS A 636 20.81 34.70 -6.66
CA LYS A 636 19.59 35.15 -7.35
C LYS A 636 19.80 36.45 -8.11
N GLU A 637 20.76 37.25 -7.66
CA GLU A 637 21.14 38.54 -8.23
C GLU A 637 22.10 38.37 -9.41
N ASP A 638 22.70 37.19 -9.57
CA ASP A 638 23.59 36.87 -10.67
C ASP A 638 22.80 36.67 -11.99
N PRO A 639 22.98 37.56 -12.99
CA PRO A 639 22.25 37.45 -14.26
C PRO A 639 22.64 36.23 -15.08
N SER A 640 23.79 35.60 -14.80
CA SER A 640 24.23 34.37 -15.46
C SER A 640 23.61 33.10 -14.86
N CYS A 641 22.87 33.21 -13.74
CA CYS A 641 22.31 32.06 -13.06
C CYS A 641 21.10 31.48 -13.81
N PRO A 642 21.13 30.21 -14.24
CA PRO A 642 20.04 29.60 -15.02
C PRO A 642 18.81 29.18 -14.18
N ILE A 643 18.85 29.35 -12.85
CA ILE A 643 17.88 28.74 -11.93
C ILE A 643 16.61 29.60 -11.75
N THR A 644 16.74 30.92 -11.78
CA THR A 644 15.66 31.85 -11.39
C THR A 644 14.53 31.95 -12.41
N ALA A 645 14.73 31.40 -13.63
CA ALA A 645 13.82 31.54 -14.76
C ALA A 645 12.43 30.90 -14.54
N CYS A 646 12.30 29.84 -13.73
CA CYS A 646 11.04 29.10 -13.59
C CYS A 646 10.76 28.66 -12.13
N PRO A 647 10.30 29.57 -11.25
CA PRO A 647 9.85 29.20 -9.93
C PRO A 647 8.60 28.31 -10.00
N THR A 648 8.50 27.35 -9.09
CA THR A 648 7.34 26.46 -9.02
C THR A 648 6.07 27.21 -8.60
N THR A 649 4.96 26.94 -9.29
CA THR A 649 3.68 27.64 -9.09
C THR A 649 2.60 26.73 -8.52
N LYS A 650 2.55 25.46 -8.94
CA LYS A 650 1.48 24.52 -8.60
C LYS A 650 1.98 23.08 -8.55
N ASP A 651 1.57 22.36 -7.51
CA ASP A 651 1.85 20.92 -7.35
C ASP A 651 0.61 20.06 -7.58
N ARG A 652 0.78 18.97 -8.33
CA ARG A 652 -0.26 17.96 -8.52
C ARG A 652 0.29 16.56 -8.34
N PHE A 653 -0.37 15.80 -7.46
CA PHE A 653 -0.12 14.38 -7.28
C PHE A 653 -1.30 13.57 -7.83
N TYR A 654 -1.00 12.62 -8.72
CA TYR A 654 -2.00 11.87 -9.46
C TYR A 654 -1.81 10.37 -9.29
N MET A 655 -2.92 9.65 -9.14
CA MET A 655 -2.99 8.22 -9.39
C MET A 655 -3.54 8.00 -10.80
N LEU A 656 -2.80 7.28 -11.63
CA LEU A 656 -3.19 6.96 -12.99
C LEU A 656 -3.75 5.55 -13.06
N THR A 657 -4.87 5.43 -13.77
CA THR A 657 -5.31 4.16 -14.37
C THR A 657 -5.07 4.25 -15.86
N LYS A 658 -5.30 3.17 -16.62
CA LYS A 658 -5.11 3.18 -18.08
C LYS A 658 -5.90 4.30 -18.80
N ARG A 659 -7.02 4.78 -18.24
CA ARG A 659 -7.92 5.74 -18.90
C ARG A 659 -8.21 7.01 -18.09
N ALA A 660 -7.99 6.99 -16.79
CA ALA A 660 -8.44 8.04 -15.90
C ALA A 660 -7.31 8.51 -14.98
N THR A 661 -7.30 9.82 -14.74
CA THR A 661 -6.43 10.51 -13.80
C THR A 661 -7.22 10.87 -12.54
N LEU A 662 -6.83 10.29 -11.41
CA LEU A 662 -7.38 10.64 -10.11
C LEU A 662 -6.40 11.56 -9.38
N ARG A 663 -6.86 12.76 -9.00
CA ARG A 663 -6.05 13.66 -8.17
C ARG A 663 -6.06 13.18 -6.73
N LEU A 664 -4.87 12.95 -6.18
CA LEU A 664 -4.66 12.66 -4.76
C LEU A 664 -4.27 13.94 -4.01
N PRO A 665 -4.45 13.99 -2.67
CA PRO A 665 -3.85 15.02 -1.84
C PRO A 665 -2.33 15.01 -2.02
N THR A 666 -1.74 16.17 -2.29
CA THR A 666 -0.27 16.29 -2.41
C THR A 666 0.38 16.12 -1.03
N PRO A 667 1.29 15.15 -0.84
CA PRO A 667 2.06 15.00 0.38
C PRO A 667 2.87 16.26 0.72
N PRO A 668 3.08 16.59 2.01
CA PRO A 668 3.91 17.72 2.42
C PRO A 668 5.30 17.72 1.77
N GLN A 669 5.91 16.54 1.61
CA GLN A 669 7.22 16.35 0.99
C GLN A 669 7.25 16.76 -0.49
N MET A 670 6.10 16.66 -1.18
CA MET A 670 5.94 17.02 -2.59
C MET A 670 5.34 18.42 -2.79
N LYS A 671 5.26 19.24 -1.73
CA LYS A 671 4.94 20.67 -1.87
C LYS A 671 6.21 21.41 -2.25
N ASN A 672 6.17 22.11 -3.36
CA ASN A 672 7.37 22.70 -3.94
C ASN A 672 7.48 24.21 -3.79
N LYS A 673 6.62 24.87 -3.01
CA LYS A 673 6.74 26.31 -2.75
C LYS A 673 8.18 26.69 -2.36
N GLY A 674 8.78 27.63 -3.10
CA GLY A 674 10.15 28.10 -2.91
C GLY A 674 11.20 27.35 -3.75
N ASN A 675 10.81 26.32 -4.49
CA ASN A 675 11.67 25.56 -5.39
C ASN A 675 11.53 26.03 -6.85
N TYR A 676 12.44 25.58 -7.70
CA TYR A 676 12.54 25.95 -9.11
C TYR A 676 12.52 24.72 -10.02
N VAL A 677 11.95 24.81 -11.22
CA VAL A 677 12.10 23.77 -12.23
C VAL A 677 13.26 24.15 -13.14
N ILE A 678 14.32 23.34 -13.18
CA ILE A 678 15.59 23.71 -13.84
C ILE A 678 16.14 22.58 -14.71
N SER A 679 17.05 22.91 -15.64
CA SER A 679 18.02 21.94 -16.13
C SER A 679 19.15 21.83 -15.12
N LEU A 680 19.46 20.60 -14.68
CA LEU A 680 20.59 20.40 -13.78
C LEU A 680 21.91 20.50 -14.54
N SER A 681 21.91 20.14 -15.83
CA SER A 681 23.06 20.29 -16.73
C SER A 681 23.51 21.75 -16.83
N GLU A 682 22.58 22.68 -17.03
CA GLU A 682 22.88 24.12 -17.08
C GLU A 682 23.36 24.64 -15.72
N MET A 683 22.70 24.22 -14.63
CA MET A 683 23.12 24.61 -13.28
C MET A 683 24.56 24.18 -12.95
N VAL A 684 24.97 22.96 -13.30
CA VAL A 684 26.35 22.52 -13.00
C VAL A 684 27.39 23.22 -13.85
N ARG A 685 27.09 23.59 -15.10
CA ARG A 685 27.99 24.44 -15.92
C ARG A 685 28.18 25.80 -15.27
N TRP A 686 27.10 26.39 -14.78
CA TRP A 686 27.18 27.65 -14.03
C TRP A 686 27.99 27.48 -12.73
N LEU A 687 27.76 26.42 -11.95
CA LEU A 687 28.59 26.13 -10.76
C LEU A 687 30.07 25.92 -11.10
N ALA A 688 30.39 25.27 -12.22
CA ALA A 688 31.76 25.11 -12.68
C ALA A 688 32.43 26.47 -12.94
N SER A 689 31.74 27.39 -13.63
CA SER A 689 32.26 28.75 -13.82
C SER A 689 32.53 29.48 -12.48
N LYS A 690 31.72 29.22 -11.44
CA LYS A 690 31.96 29.76 -10.10
C LYS A 690 33.14 29.11 -9.40
N ALA A 691 33.34 27.81 -9.57
CA ALA A 691 34.50 27.10 -9.04
C ALA A 691 35.79 27.54 -9.73
N GLU A 692 35.81 27.65 -11.06
CA GLU A 692 36.97 28.14 -11.84
C GLU A 692 37.34 29.58 -11.46
N ALA A 693 36.35 30.46 -11.27
CA ALA A 693 36.57 31.82 -10.81
C ALA A 693 37.21 31.90 -9.40
N LEU A 694 37.08 30.84 -8.59
CA LEU A 694 37.74 30.70 -7.29
C LEU A 694 39.10 29.99 -7.38
N GLY A 695 39.59 29.67 -8.59
CA GLY A 695 40.87 28.99 -8.80
C GLY A 695 40.83 27.48 -8.62
N VAL A 696 39.68 26.84 -8.80
CA VAL A 696 39.58 25.38 -8.91
C VAL A 696 39.99 24.95 -10.32
N GLU A 697 40.82 23.93 -10.43
CA GLU A 697 41.19 23.32 -11.71
C GLU A 697 40.17 22.23 -12.07
N ILE A 698 39.44 22.43 -13.18
CA ILE A 698 38.44 21.48 -13.64
C ILE A 698 38.90 20.85 -14.96
N TYR A 699 38.95 19.52 -14.97
CA TYR A 699 39.41 18.70 -16.09
C TYR A 699 38.25 17.86 -16.65
N PRO A 700 37.40 18.42 -17.53
CA PRO A 700 36.42 17.64 -18.27
C PRO A 700 37.12 16.77 -19.33
N GLY A 701 36.49 15.66 -19.70
CA GLY A 701 37.07 14.65 -20.59
C GLY A 701 38.04 13.68 -19.90
N PHE A 702 38.21 13.74 -18.58
CA PHE A 702 39.12 12.87 -17.82
C PHE A 702 38.33 11.98 -16.86
N ALA A 703 38.35 10.66 -17.10
CA ALA A 703 37.62 9.70 -16.27
C ALA A 703 38.53 9.13 -15.17
N GLY A 704 38.09 9.17 -13.91
CA GLY A 704 38.76 8.45 -12.83
C GLY A 704 38.61 6.94 -13.00
N ALA A 705 39.66 6.27 -13.46
CA ALA A 705 39.64 4.86 -13.87
C ALA A 705 40.08 3.90 -12.76
N ALA A 706 41.02 4.33 -11.89
CA ALA A 706 41.49 3.53 -10.76
C ALA A 706 41.88 4.42 -9.56
N ALA A 707 41.81 3.89 -8.34
CA ALA A 707 42.37 4.54 -7.16
C ALA A 707 43.88 4.24 -7.05
N ILE A 708 44.67 5.23 -6.60
CA ILE A 708 46.09 5.06 -6.28
C ILE A 708 46.18 4.76 -4.78
N TYR A 709 46.90 3.71 -4.41
CA TYR A 709 47.06 3.30 -3.02
C TYR A 709 48.50 3.50 -2.52
N GLY A 710 48.64 4.01 -1.30
CA GLY A 710 49.91 4.04 -0.58
C GLY A 710 50.29 2.66 -0.03
N ALA A 711 51.53 2.53 0.46
CA ALA A 711 52.03 1.31 1.09
C ALA A 711 51.26 0.93 2.38
N ASP A 712 50.68 1.92 3.06
CA ASP A 712 49.78 1.77 4.22
C ASP A 712 48.36 1.31 3.82
N GLY A 713 48.11 1.14 2.52
CA GLY A 713 46.81 0.75 1.98
C GLY A 713 45.79 1.90 1.93
N SER A 714 46.19 3.14 2.21
CA SER A 714 45.34 4.34 2.09
C SER A 714 45.21 4.83 0.65
N VAL A 715 44.15 5.57 0.35
CA VAL A 715 43.99 6.23 -0.95
C VAL A 715 44.89 7.47 -1.01
N ARG A 716 45.69 7.58 -2.06
CA ARG A 716 46.63 8.69 -2.30
C ARG A 716 46.32 9.47 -3.57
N GLY A 717 45.14 9.25 -4.16
CA GLY A 717 44.70 9.89 -5.40
C GLY A 717 44.01 8.91 -6.33
N ILE A 718 43.93 9.29 -7.60
CA ILE A 718 43.32 8.51 -8.67
C ILE A 718 44.21 8.49 -9.91
N ARG A 719 43.99 7.52 -10.78
CA ARG A 719 44.56 7.47 -12.13
C ARG A 719 43.44 7.66 -13.15
N THR A 720 43.70 8.48 -14.16
CA THR A 720 42.78 8.65 -15.29
C THR A 720 42.82 7.44 -16.24
N ASN A 721 41.91 7.34 -17.19
CA ASN A 721 41.93 6.27 -18.19
C ASN A 721 43.14 6.41 -19.13
N ASP A 722 43.71 5.28 -19.54
CA ASP A 722 44.59 5.23 -20.71
C ASP A 722 43.77 5.62 -21.96
N VAL A 723 44.45 6.18 -22.97
CA VAL A 723 43.83 6.58 -24.25
C VAL A 723 44.60 5.89 -25.38
N GLY A 724 43.89 5.51 -26.44
CA GLY A 724 44.50 4.91 -27.62
C GLY A 724 44.77 3.42 -27.45
N ILE A 725 43.91 2.71 -26.73
CA ILE A 725 43.90 1.23 -26.72
C ILE A 725 42.83 0.77 -27.70
N ALA A 726 43.18 -0.17 -28.59
CA ALA A 726 42.25 -0.76 -29.55
C ALA A 726 41.30 -1.77 -28.89
N ARG A 727 40.23 -2.17 -29.61
CA ARG A 727 39.21 -3.07 -29.07
C ARG A 727 39.73 -4.45 -28.62
N ASP A 728 40.78 -4.95 -29.27
CA ASP A 728 41.45 -6.22 -28.96
C ASP A 728 42.54 -6.09 -27.87
N GLY A 729 42.83 -4.87 -27.42
CA GLY A 729 43.78 -4.55 -26.37
C GLY A 729 45.16 -4.09 -26.85
N HIS A 730 45.46 -4.03 -28.15
CA HIS A 730 46.74 -3.48 -28.61
C HIS A 730 46.80 -1.95 -28.48
N HIS A 731 47.99 -1.39 -28.31
CA HIS A 731 48.20 0.06 -28.26
C HIS A 731 48.20 0.65 -29.67
N LYS A 732 47.38 1.67 -29.92
CA LYS A 732 47.37 2.46 -31.17
C LYS A 732 48.59 3.38 -31.23
N GLU A 733 48.88 3.94 -32.41
CA GLU A 733 49.97 4.91 -32.60
C GLU A 733 49.89 6.13 -31.66
N GLY A 734 48.68 6.50 -31.22
CA GLY A 734 48.43 7.60 -30.27
C GLY A 734 48.28 7.18 -28.81
N TYR A 735 48.74 5.98 -28.42
CA TYR A 735 48.60 5.50 -27.04
C TYR A 735 49.26 6.44 -26.03
N THR A 736 48.51 6.82 -25.00
CA THR A 736 49.00 7.63 -23.88
C THR A 736 48.53 7.00 -22.56
N PRO A 737 49.44 6.69 -21.62
CA PRO A 737 49.04 6.18 -20.31
C PRO A 737 48.25 7.25 -19.55
N GLY A 738 47.26 6.82 -18.76
CA GLY A 738 46.46 7.72 -17.94
C GLY A 738 47.31 8.44 -16.89
N MET A 739 47.12 9.75 -16.78
CA MET A 739 47.80 10.59 -15.78
C MET A 739 47.46 10.17 -14.34
N ALA A 740 48.48 10.17 -13.47
CA ALA A 740 48.33 9.96 -12.04
C ALA A 740 48.04 11.29 -11.32
N LEU A 741 46.86 11.41 -10.73
CA LEU A 741 46.45 12.56 -9.93
C LEU A 741 46.55 12.20 -8.46
N THR A 742 47.70 12.51 -7.85
CA THR A 742 47.93 12.26 -6.42
C THR A 742 47.33 13.38 -5.58
N ALA A 743 46.77 13.03 -4.43
CA ALA A 743 46.25 14.02 -3.50
C ALA A 743 46.33 13.61 -2.03
N ASN A 744 46.39 14.62 -1.15
CA ASN A 744 46.31 14.41 0.30
C ASN A 744 44.92 13.91 0.72
N ALA A 745 43.86 14.45 0.12
CA ALA A 745 42.49 13.97 0.28
C ALA A 745 41.80 13.73 -1.07
N THR A 746 41.11 12.59 -1.21
CA THR A 746 40.32 12.25 -2.41
C THR A 746 38.82 12.20 -2.08
N LEU A 747 38.02 13.07 -2.70
CA LEU A 747 36.56 13.08 -2.54
C LEU A 747 35.89 12.41 -3.75
N LEU A 748 35.16 11.32 -3.51
CA LEU A 748 34.46 10.58 -4.57
C LEU A 748 33.03 11.09 -4.72
N ALA A 749 32.79 11.82 -5.81
CA ALA A 749 31.53 12.49 -6.15
C ALA A 749 30.91 11.97 -7.47
N GLU A 750 31.21 10.72 -7.86
CA GLU A 750 30.78 10.08 -9.13
C GLU A 750 29.24 9.97 -9.29
N GLY A 751 28.50 10.19 -8.20
CA GLY A 751 27.05 10.05 -8.13
C GLY A 751 26.61 8.60 -8.00
N CYS A 752 25.36 8.34 -8.41
CA CYS A 752 24.73 7.03 -8.22
C CYS A 752 25.54 5.91 -8.90
N ARG A 753 25.90 4.89 -8.09
CA ARG A 753 26.68 3.70 -8.51
C ARG A 753 28.00 4.09 -9.23
N GLY A 754 28.79 4.96 -8.59
CA GLY A 754 30.17 5.26 -8.99
C GLY A 754 31.04 4.00 -9.05
N SER A 755 31.89 3.87 -10.07
CA SER A 755 32.73 2.67 -10.25
C SER A 755 33.83 2.62 -9.19
N LEU A 756 34.53 3.74 -8.98
CA LEU A 756 35.56 3.83 -7.93
C LEU A 756 34.93 3.75 -6.54
N SER A 757 33.79 4.42 -6.35
CA SER A 757 33.03 4.40 -5.10
C SER A 757 32.62 2.98 -4.74
N ALA A 758 32.17 2.17 -5.70
CA ALA A 758 31.83 0.76 -5.48
C ALA A 758 33.05 -0.09 -5.13
N GLU A 759 34.19 0.13 -5.80
CA GLU A 759 35.46 -0.54 -5.48
C GLU A 759 35.94 -0.21 -4.06
N ILE A 760 35.93 1.07 -3.71
CA ILE A 760 36.36 1.59 -2.39
C ILE A 760 35.42 1.11 -1.28
N MET A 761 34.11 1.14 -1.51
CA MET A 761 33.13 0.58 -0.58
C MET A 761 33.41 -0.89 -0.26
N LYS A 762 33.73 -1.69 -1.29
CA LYS A 762 34.06 -3.10 -1.14
C LYS A 762 35.41 -3.30 -0.44
N ARG A 763 36.45 -2.57 -0.84
CA ARG A 763 37.82 -2.73 -0.31
C ARG A 763 37.89 -2.44 1.20
N TYR A 764 37.20 -1.39 1.64
CA TYR A 764 37.20 -0.98 3.06
C TYR A 764 35.97 -1.45 3.84
N SER A 765 35.14 -2.33 3.25
CA SER A 765 33.91 -2.88 3.82
C SER A 765 33.01 -1.80 4.44
N LEU A 766 32.81 -0.70 3.71
CA LEU A 766 32.18 0.51 4.24
C LEU A 766 30.71 0.30 4.62
N ARG A 767 30.01 -0.65 3.98
CA ARG A 767 28.60 -0.95 4.31
C ARG A 767 28.52 -1.78 5.59
N GLU A 768 29.36 -2.80 5.68
CA GLU A 768 29.41 -3.77 6.77
C GLU A 768 29.80 -3.08 8.09
N LYS A 769 30.72 -2.12 8.04
CA LYS A 769 31.17 -1.34 9.21
C LYS A 769 30.04 -0.68 10.00
N VAL A 770 28.97 -0.28 9.32
CA VAL A 770 27.82 0.41 9.92
C VAL A 770 26.54 -0.41 9.87
N GLY A 771 26.61 -1.68 9.41
CA GLY A 771 25.44 -2.53 9.22
C GLY A 771 24.42 -1.95 8.24
N ALA A 772 24.88 -1.25 7.19
CA ALA A 772 24.00 -0.67 6.18
C ALA A 772 23.32 -1.77 5.35
N ASP A 773 22.01 -1.62 5.13
CA ASP A 773 21.25 -2.43 4.18
C ASP A 773 21.85 -2.34 2.78
N PRO A 774 21.61 -3.27 1.84
CA PRO A 774 21.97 -3.05 0.43
C PRO A 774 21.34 -1.74 -0.08
N GLN A 775 22.06 -1.03 -0.94
CA GLN A 775 21.49 0.12 -1.63
C GLN A 775 20.49 -0.42 -2.66
N THR A 776 19.29 0.13 -2.63
CA THR A 776 18.29 -0.08 -3.68
C THR A 776 18.31 1.10 -4.63
N TYR A 777 17.97 0.86 -5.89
CA TYR A 777 18.12 1.82 -6.97
C TYR A 777 16.90 1.79 -7.87
N ALA A 778 16.62 2.91 -8.52
CA ALA A 778 15.65 3.00 -9.60
C ALA A 778 16.32 3.50 -10.88
N LEU A 779 15.73 3.20 -12.03
CA LEU A 779 16.12 3.75 -13.31
C LEU A 779 15.14 4.86 -13.70
N GLY A 780 15.66 6.08 -13.84
CA GLY A 780 14.92 7.22 -14.39
C GLY A 780 15.19 7.36 -15.87
N ILE A 781 14.13 7.44 -16.67
CA ILE A 781 14.19 7.76 -18.10
C ILE A 781 13.53 9.13 -18.29
N LYS A 782 14.21 10.02 -19.01
CA LYS A 782 13.80 11.41 -19.20
C LYS A 782 13.79 11.79 -20.67
N GLU A 783 12.80 12.57 -21.05
CA GLU A 783 12.79 13.36 -22.28
C GLU A 783 12.52 14.84 -21.92
N VAL A 784 13.10 15.75 -22.72
CA VAL A 784 12.75 17.17 -22.71
C VAL A 784 11.97 17.46 -23.98
N TRP A 785 10.81 18.07 -23.84
CA TRP A 785 9.91 18.40 -24.94
C TRP A 785 9.70 19.90 -25.04
N GLU A 786 9.70 20.43 -26.26
CA GLU A 786 9.08 21.72 -26.54
C GLU A 786 7.60 21.48 -26.87
N ILE A 787 6.71 22.24 -26.24
CA ILE A 787 5.26 22.09 -26.43
C ILE A 787 4.63 23.41 -26.88
N ASP A 788 3.41 23.31 -27.41
CA ASP A 788 2.56 24.46 -27.70
C ASP A 788 2.47 25.40 -26.48
N PRO A 789 2.85 26.69 -26.62
CA PRO A 789 2.78 27.68 -25.53
C PRO A 789 1.39 27.76 -24.88
N ALA A 790 0.30 27.50 -25.62
CA ALA A 790 -1.06 27.50 -25.09
C ALA A 790 -1.33 26.36 -24.09
N LYS A 791 -0.54 25.29 -24.15
CA LYS A 791 -0.60 24.13 -23.22
C LYS A 791 0.39 24.26 -22.07
N HIS A 792 1.33 25.19 -22.17
CA HIS A 792 2.40 25.37 -21.21
C HIS A 792 1.95 26.19 -19.98
N ILE A 793 2.26 25.70 -18.78
CA ILE A 793 1.93 26.37 -17.51
C ILE A 793 3.22 26.47 -16.69
N PRO A 794 3.98 27.59 -16.78
CA PRO A 794 5.28 27.73 -16.13
C PRO A 794 5.26 27.36 -14.64
N GLY A 795 6.24 26.56 -14.22
CA GLY A 795 6.42 26.14 -12.83
C GLY A 795 5.40 25.12 -12.32
N MET A 796 4.53 24.57 -13.18
CA MET A 796 3.62 23.49 -12.82
C MET A 796 4.40 22.18 -12.69
N VAL A 797 4.17 21.46 -11.58
CA VAL A 797 4.86 20.22 -11.21
C VAL A 797 3.84 19.09 -11.04
N TRP A 798 3.95 18.05 -11.87
CA TRP A 798 3.14 16.83 -11.75
C TRP A 798 3.98 15.65 -11.31
N HIS A 799 3.41 14.87 -10.41
CA HIS A 799 3.91 13.56 -10.01
C HIS A 799 2.78 12.54 -10.16
N THR A 800 3.10 11.37 -10.68
CA THR A 800 2.12 10.32 -10.96
C THR A 800 2.57 8.97 -10.39
N VAL A 801 1.61 8.21 -9.86
CA VAL A 801 1.79 6.81 -9.46
C VAL A 801 0.72 5.93 -10.13
N GLY A 802 0.93 4.62 -10.13
CA GLY A 802 0.03 3.66 -10.78
C GLY A 802 0.43 3.41 -12.23
N TRP A 803 -0.55 3.45 -13.14
CA TRP A 803 -0.34 3.11 -14.55
C TRP A 803 0.77 3.96 -15.19
N PRO A 804 1.68 3.38 -15.99
CA PRO A 804 1.62 2.04 -16.61
C PRO A 804 2.17 0.90 -15.77
N LEU A 805 2.79 1.20 -14.63
CA LEU A 805 3.47 0.19 -13.82
C LEU A 805 2.49 -0.78 -13.15
N PRO A 806 2.86 -2.07 -13.04
CA PRO A 806 2.14 -3.03 -12.20
C PRO A 806 2.11 -2.61 -10.73
N VAL A 807 1.09 -3.07 -9.99
CA VAL A 807 0.90 -2.75 -8.57
C VAL A 807 2.09 -3.18 -7.69
N ASP A 808 2.80 -4.24 -8.08
CA ASP A 808 3.95 -4.78 -7.36
C ASP A 808 5.31 -4.23 -7.84
N THR A 809 5.30 -3.25 -8.74
CA THR A 809 6.51 -2.56 -9.23
C THR A 809 6.53 -1.14 -8.68
N TYR A 810 7.59 -0.80 -7.95
CA TYR A 810 7.78 0.55 -7.47
C TYR A 810 8.14 1.49 -8.62
N GLY A 811 7.60 2.69 -8.61
CA GLY A 811 7.93 3.72 -9.60
C GLY A 811 6.83 4.76 -9.74
N GLY A 812 7.10 5.73 -10.60
CA GLY A 812 6.23 6.88 -10.80
C GLY A 812 6.72 7.78 -11.92
N GLY A 813 5.81 8.54 -12.48
CA GLY A 813 6.06 9.49 -13.57
C GLY A 813 6.15 10.91 -13.06
N TRP A 814 6.81 11.76 -13.83
CA TRP A 814 6.82 13.20 -13.60
C TRP A 814 6.60 13.98 -14.89
N LEU A 815 6.05 15.18 -14.76
CA LEU A 815 5.88 16.16 -15.84
C LEU A 815 6.02 17.56 -15.24
N TYR A 816 7.11 18.26 -15.55
CA TYR A 816 7.40 19.59 -15.03
C TYR A 816 7.51 20.60 -16.16
N HIS A 817 6.78 21.70 -16.03
CA HIS A 817 6.83 22.81 -16.98
C HIS A 817 8.03 23.72 -16.67
N MET A 818 8.99 23.76 -17.58
CA MET A 818 10.28 24.46 -17.47
C MET A 818 10.20 25.86 -18.14
N GLY A 819 11.33 26.56 -18.21
CA GLY A 819 11.44 27.76 -19.05
C GLY A 819 11.23 27.46 -20.54
N GLU A 820 11.00 28.51 -21.34
CA GLU A 820 11.01 28.44 -22.81
C GLU A 820 10.00 27.45 -23.43
N ASN A 821 8.81 27.33 -22.83
CA ASN A 821 7.74 26.41 -23.27
C ASN A 821 8.17 24.93 -23.29
N ARG A 822 9.18 24.57 -22.50
CA ARG A 822 9.67 23.19 -22.40
C ARG A 822 9.01 22.43 -21.27
N VAL A 823 8.98 21.11 -21.38
CA VAL A 823 8.52 20.19 -20.35
C VAL A 823 9.57 19.11 -20.12
N SER A 824 9.99 18.94 -18.86
CA SER A 824 10.73 17.78 -18.38
C SER A 824 9.74 16.67 -18.07
N LEU A 825 9.84 15.56 -18.78
CA LEU A 825 8.96 14.41 -18.65
C LEU A 825 9.79 13.16 -18.38
N GLY A 826 9.34 12.30 -17.48
CA GLY A 826 10.00 11.02 -17.30
C GLY A 826 9.23 10.02 -16.46
N LEU A 827 9.81 8.82 -16.39
CA LEU A 827 9.32 7.71 -15.57
C LEU A 827 10.50 7.09 -14.80
N VAL A 828 10.29 6.91 -13.50
CA VAL A 828 11.17 6.14 -12.62
C VAL A 828 10.59 4.74 -12.45
N VAL A 829 11.45 3.72 -12.59
CA VAL A 829 11.12 2.32 -12.29
C VAL A 829 12.15 1.78 -11.29
N GLY A 830 11.69 1.34 -10.12
CA GLY A 830 12.52 0.67 -9.12
C GLY A 830 13.17 -0.57 -9.73
N LEU A 831 14.48 -0.71 -9.61
CA LEU A 831 15.23 -1.85 -10.11
C LEU A 831 15.00 -3.10 -9.25
N ASP A 832 14.18 -3.04 -8.20
CA ASP A 832 13.64 -4.20 -7.47
C ASP A 832 12.44 -4.87 -8.17
N TYR A 833 12.11 -4.47 -9.42
CA TYR A 833 11.04 -5.10 -10.19
C TYR A 833 11.30 -6.59 -10.45
N LYS A 834 10.24 -7.40 -10.45
CA LYS A 834 10.35 -8.86 -10.44
C LYS A 834 10.23 -9.51 -11.82
N ASN A 835 9.45 -8.90 -12.72
CA ASN A 835 9.13 -9.49 -14.01
C ASN A 835 10.27 -9.25 -15.01
N THR A 836 10.94 -10.32 -15.46
CA THR A 836 12.07 -10.23 -16.41
C THR A 836 11.71 -9.66 -17.79
N TYR A 837 10.41 -9.65 -18.15
CA TYR A 837 9.93 -9.07 -19.40
C TYR A 837 9.65 -7.56 -19.32
N LEU A 838 9.70 -6.96 -18.13
CA LEU A 838 9.49 -5.52 -17.97
C LEU A 838 10.65 -4.74 -18.59
N SER A 839 10.33 -3.77 -19.43
CA SER A 839 11.29 -2.82 -19.99
C SER A 839 10.96 -1.40 -19.50
N PRO A 840 11.80 -0.78 -18.65
CA PRO A 840 11.57 0.59 -18.19
C PRO A 840 11.41 1.59 -19.33
N TYR A 841 12.15 1.41 -20.44
CA TYR A 841 12.00 2.23 -21.64
C TYR A 841 10.60 2.11 -22.24
N GLN A 842 10.11 0.89 -22.41
CA GLN A 842 8.79 0.67 -22.99
C GLN A 842 7.66 1.13 -22.06
N GLU A 843 7.82 0.97 -20.75
CA GLU A 843 6.87 1.54 -19.77
C GLU A 843 6.84 3.06 -19.86
N PHE A 844 7.98 3.73 -20.02
CA PHE A 844 8.03 5.17 -20.24
C PHE A 844 7.34 5.60 -21.56
N GLN A 845 7.59 4.89 -22.66
CA GLN A 845 6.86 5.16 -23.91
C GLN A 845 5.35 4.95 -23.74
N ASN A 846 4.93 3.93 -22.99
CA ASN A 846 3.52 3.68 -22.69
C ASN A 846 2.93 4.80 -21.80
N PHE A 847 3.67 5.29 -20.81
CA PHE A 847 3.26 6.40 -19.94
C PHE A 847 2.85 7.64 -20.75
N LYS A 848 3.59 7.97 -21.80
CA LYS A 848 3.27 9.10 -22.70
C LYS A 848 1.91 8.98 -23.36
N ARG A 849 1.42 7.75 -23.60
CA ARG A 849 0.10 7.46 -24.21
C ARG A 849 -1.06 7.70 -23.26
N HIS A 850 -0.81 7.90 -21.96
CA HIS A 850 -1.88 8.22 -21.02
C HIS A 850 -2.59 9.52 -21.50
N PRO A 851 -3.94 9.57 -21.60
CA PRO A 851 -4.65 10.71 -22.19
C PRO A 851 -4.28 12.09 -21.60
N ALA A 852 -4.02 12.14 -20.29
CA ALA A 852 -3.61 13.38 -19.62
C ALA A 852 -2.19 13.85 -20.00
N VAL A 853 -1.26 12.91 -20.26
CA VAL A 853 0.12 13.21 -20.67
C VAL A 853 0.16 13.52 -22.17
N ALA A 854 -0.45 12.65 -22.98
CA ALA A 854 -0.57 12.82 -24.42
C ALA A 854 -1.15 14.19 -24.80
N LYS A 855 -2.16 14.68 -24.07
CA LYS A 855 -2.76 16.00 -24.32
C LYS A 855 -1.76 17.15 -24.21
N VAL A 856 -0.79 17.07 -23.31
CA VAL A 856 0.26 18.09 -23.12
C VAL A 856 1.26 18.03 -24.27
N LEU A 857 1.67 16.82 -24.67
CA LEU A 857 2.73 16.59 -25.66
C LEU A 857 2.27 16.64 -27.11
N GLN A 858 0.98 16.49 -27.38
CA GLN A 858 0.44 16.42 -28.75
C GLN A 858 0.83 17.67 -29.56
N GLY A 859 1.49 17.48 -30.70
CA GLY A 859 2.01 18.56 -31.55
C GLY A 859 3.29 19.21 -31.04
N GLY A 860 3.88 18.70 -29.95
CA GLY A 860 5.20 19.11 -29.47
C GLY A 860 6.34 18.32 -30.10
N THR A 861 7.57 18.74 -29.81
CA THR A 861 8.80 18.15 -30.34
C THR A 861 9.67 17.65 -29.20
N CYS A 862 10.09 16.39 -29.26
CA CYS A 862 11.07 15.84 -28.31
C CYS A 862 12.47 16.34 -28.67
N LEU A 863 13.06 17.15 -27.79
CA LEU A 863 14.36 17.79 -28.00
C LEU A 863 15.52 16.87 -27.62
N GLN A 864 15.44 16.24 -26.44
CA GLN A 864 16.55 15.47 -25.88
C GLN A 864 16.03 14.26 -25.09
N TYR A 865 16.81 13.18 -25.08
CA TYR A 865 16.49 11.93 -24.39
C TYR A 865 17.68 11.47 -23.53
N GLY A 866 17.42 10.85 -22.38
CA GLY A 866 18.46 10.21 -21.59
C GLY A 866 17.92 9.31 -20.49
N ALA A 867 18.85 8.62 -19.82
CA ALA A 867 18.52 7.78 -18.67
C ALA A 867 19.64 7.78 -17.62
N ARG A 868 19.27 7.66 -16.34
CA ARG A 868 20.21 7.58 -15.22
C ARG A 868 19.60 6.82 -14.06
N SER A 869 20.40 5.98 -13.41
CA SER A 869 20.01 5.36 -12.14
C SER A 869 20.08 6.37 -10.99
N LEU A 870 19.19 6.19 -10.02
CA LEU A 870 19.12 6.98 -8.79
C LEU A 870 19.05 6.04 -7.57
N SER A 871 19.61 6.48 -6.45
CA SER A 871 19.59 5.71 -5.20
C SER A 871 18.22 5.87 -4.51
N GLU A 872 17.68 4.78 -3.99
CA GLU A 872 16.39 4.77 -3.28
C GLU A 872 16.40 3.99 -1.95
N GLY A 873 17.56 3.55 -1.48
CA GLY A 873 17.69 2.89 -0.18
C GLY A 873 17.46 3.82 1.01
N GLY A 874 17.71 5.12 0.83
CA GLY A 874 17.51 6.12 1.88
C GLY A 874 18.49 5.94 3.04
N LEU A 875 18.07 6.36 4.25
CA LEU A 875 18.92 6.39 5.45
C LEU A 875 19.56 5.03 5.77
N GLN A 876 18.81 3.94 5.58
CA GLN A 876 19.22 2.58 5.92
C GLN A 876 20.38 2.05 5.08
N SER A 877 20.58 2.63 3.89
CA SER A 877 21.56 2.16 2.91
C SER A 877 22.78 3.08 2.79
N ILE A 878 22.94 4.06 3.69
CA ILE A 878 24.10 4.95 3.71
C ILE A 878 25.31 4.18 4.30
N PRO A 879 26.42 4.03 3.56
CA PRO A 879 27.62 3.36 4.06
C PRO A 879 28.37 4.26 5.07
N ALA A 880 29.44 3.74 5.69
CA ALA A 880 30.49 4.59 6.22
C ALA A 880 30.96 5.54 5.11
N LEU A 881 31.08 6.83 5.43
CA LEU A 881 31.29 7.89 4.44
C LEU A 881 32.76 8.22 4.26
N SER A 882 33.58 7.92 5.27
CA SER A 882 35.01 8.18 5.29
C SER A 882 35.82 6.90 5.13
N PHE A 883 36.99 7.03 4.50
CA PHE A 883 37.98 5.97 4.38
C PHE A 883 39.38 6.58 4.45
N PRO A 884 40.45 5.80 4.69
CA PRO A 884 41.80 6.35 4.79
C PRO A 884 42.19 7.10 3.50
N GLY A 885 42.36 8.42 3.61
CA GLY A 885 42.72 9.31 2.50
C GLY A 885 41.55 9.91 1.71
N GLY A 886 40.29 9.69 2.12
CA GLY A 886 39.16 10.23 1.36
C GLY A 886 37.76 10.02 1.94
N ALA A 887 36.75 10.46 1.17
CA ALA A 887 35.35 10.34 1.56
C ALA A 887 34.40 10.20 0.34
N LEU A 888 33.22 9.59 0.58
CA LEU A 888 32.11 9.48 -0.36
C LEU A 888 31.14 10.66 -0.19
N VAL A 889 30.81 11.36 -1.27
CA VAL A 889 29.90 12.52 -1.23
C VAL A 889 28.75 12.40 -2.23
N GLY A 890 27.63 13.05 -1.92
CA GLY A 890 26.42 13.03 -2.74
C GLY A 890 25.83 11.64 -2.95
N ASP A 891 25.38 11.37 -4.18
CA ASP A 891 24.72 10.10 -4.51
C ASP A 891 25.68 8.90 -4.60
N ALA A 892 27.00 9.13 -4.52
CA ALA A 892 27.97 8.06 -4.32
C ALA A 892 27.77 7.39 -2.94
N ALA A 893 27.43 8.18 -1.92
CA ALA A 893 26.98 7.70 -0.62
C ALA A 893 25.48 7.36 -0.58
N GLY A 894 24.66 8.06 -1.39
CA GLY A 894 23.24 7.79 -1.56
C GLY A 894 22.30 8.68 -0.73
N PHE A 895 22.57 9.98 -0.65
CA PHE A 895 21.78 10.95 0.13
C PHE A 895 20.46 11.41 -0.52
N LEU A 896 19.88 10.63 -1.43
CA LEU A 896 18.65 11.00 -2.11
C LEU A 896 17.43 10.86 -1.20
N ASN A 897 16.61 11.91 -1.11
CA ASN A 897 15.29 11.82 -0.49
C ASN A 897 14.26 11.30 -1.50
N VAL A 898 13.94 10.01 -1.38
CA VAL A 898 13.06 9.28 -2.31
C VAL A 898 11.65 9.87 -2.34
N SER A 899 11.11 10.22 -1.18
CA SER A 899 9.74 10.73 -1.07
C SER A 899 9.54 12.11 -1.70
N LYS A 900 10.60 12.94 -1.70
CA LYS A 900 10.63 14.23 -2.39
C LYS A 900 11.03 14.10 -3.86
N ILE A 901 11.69 13.00 -4.22
CA ILE A 901 12.41 12.80 -5.50
C ILE A 901 13.48 13.89 -5.67
N LYS A 902 14.25 14.14 -4.60
CA LYS A 902 15.29 15.17 -4.57
C LYS A 902 16.54 14.68 -3.87
N GLY A 903 17.68 14.75 -4.57
CA GLY A 903 19.01 14.49 -4.04
C GLY A 903 20.01 15.63 -4.26
N THR A 904 19.69 16.63 -5.08
CA THR A 904 20.64 17.69 -5.43
C THR A 904 21.05 18.54 -4.22
N HIS A 905 20.09 18.97 -3.39
CA HIS A 905 20.36 19.81 -2.23
C HIS A 905 21.16 19.05 -1.16
N THR A 906 20.81 17.80 -0.87
CA THR A 906 21.57 16.96 0.05
C THR A 906 22.96 16.64 -0.49
N ALA A 907 23.10 16.43 -1.80
CA ALA A 907 24.39 16.23 -2.45
C ALA A 907 25.31 17.45 -2.33
N MET A 908 24.81 18.65 -2.63
CA MET A 908 25.55 19.89 -2.44
C MET A 908 26.00 20.08 -0.99
N LYS A 909 25.07 19.93 -0.04
CA LYS A 909 25.40 20.07 1.39
C LYS A 909 26.43 19.03 1.85
N SER A 910 26.34 17.79 1.39
CA SER A 910 27.33 16.76 1.71
C SER A 910 28.73 17.13 1.18
N GLY A 911 28.81 17.72 -0.01
CA GLY A 911 30.06 18.25 -0.56
C GLY A 911 30.65 19.37 0.30
N MET A 912 29.82 20.31 0.74
CA MET A 912 30.24 21.40 1.64
C MET A 912 30.77 20.88 2.99
N LEU A 913 30.10 19.90 3.58
CA LEU A 913 30.52 19.31 4.85
C LEU A 913 31.82 18.52 4.70
N ALA A 914 31.99 17.78 3.59
CA ALA A 914 33.23 17.08 3.30
C ALA A 914 34.39 18.06 3.05
N ALA A 915 34.14 19.17 2.35
CA ALA A 915 35.09 20.27 2.17
C ALA A 915 35.53 20.87 3.52
N GLU A 916 34.59 21.18 4.41
CA GLU A 916 34.89 21.70 5.74
C GLU A 916 35.73 20.73 6.59
N SER A 917 35.45 19.42 6.49
CA SER A 917 36.24 18.38 7.15
C SER A 917 37.63 18.23 6.54
N ALA A 918 37.75 18.23 5.22
CA ALA A 918 39.03 18.14 4.52
C ALA A 918 39.93 19.35 4.82
N TYR A 919 39.37 20.57 4.77
CA TYR A 919 40.10 21.79 5.12
C TYR A 919 40.62 21.75 6.55
N LYS A 920 39.82 21.29 7.52
CA LYS A 920 40.25 21.15 8.92
C LYS A 920 41.37 20.12 9.08
N ALA A 921 41.24 18.96 8.44
CA ALA A 921 42.20 17.87 8.53
C ALA A 921 43.56 18.23 7.89
N LEU A 922 43.53 19.00 6.78
CA LEU A 922 44.73 19.52 6.11
C LEU A 922 45.24 20.83 6.74
N GLY A 923 44.46 21.48 7.59
CA GLY A 923 44.74 22.76 8.24
C GLY A 923 45.59 22.64 9.50
N THR A 924 45.46 21.53 10.25
CA THR A 924 46.33 21.20 11.38
C THR A 924 47.72 20.85 10.85
N ASP A 925 48.79 21.54 11.31
CA ASP A 925 50.22 21.42 10.94
C ASP A 925 50.68 20.00 10.55
N THR A 926 50.25 19.58 9.37
CA THR A 926 50.75 18.43 8.65
C THR A 926 51.61 19.05 7.58
N THR A 927 52.84 19.37 7.97
CA THR A 927 53.97 19.42 7.05
C THR A 927 54.06 18.06 6.38
N SER A 928 53.25 17.86 5.35
CA SER A 928 53.25 16.70 4.46
C SER A 928 53.83 17.13 3.13
N ALA A 929 55.05 17.71 3.15
CA ALA A 929 55.96 17.47 2.05
C ALA A 929 56.07 15.94 1.90
N LEU A 930 55.94 15.44 0.67
CA LEU A 930 56.18 14.05 0.26
C LEU A 930 56.86 13.20 1.36
N GLY A 931 56.07 12.49 2.18
CA GLY A 931 56.63 11.79 3.35
C GLY A 931 55.69 11.56 4.54
N ALA A 932 54.48 12.14 4.57
CA ALA A 932 53.51 11.84 5.63
C ALA A 932 53.04 10.38 5.57
N THR A 933 53.47 9.60 6.57
CA THR A 933 53.25 8.15 6.68
C THR A 933 51.79 7.77 6.98
N SER A 934 50.95 8.70 7.44
CA SER A 934 49.54 8.44 7.76
C SER A 934 48.58 9.14 6.81
N ALA A 935 47.49 8.44 6.46
CA ALA A 935 46.41 8.98 5.65
C ALA A 935 45.65 10.10 6.35
N VAL A 936 45.10 11.05 5.58
CA VAL A 936 44.21 12.09 6.10
C VAL A 936 42.94 11.44 6.66
N ASP A 937 42.58 11.81 7.90
CA ASP A 937 41.36 11.35 8.55
C ASP A 937 40.20 12.33 8.31
N LEU A 938 39.17 11.84 7.63
CA LEU A 938 37.93 12.58 7.35
C LEU A 938 36.74 12.05 8.16
N SER A 939 36.95 11.27 9.22
CA SER A 939 35.89 10.73 10.08
C SER A 939 34.92 11.80 10.62
N SER A 940 35.41 13.02 10.86
CA SER A 940 34.60 14.17 11.31
C SER A 940 33.45 14.54 10.35
N TYR A 941 33.56 14.19 9.06
CA TYR A 941 32.51 14.41 8.06
C TYR A 941 31.25 13.60 8.37
N GLU A 942 31.39 12.37 8.86
CA GLU A 942 30.24 11.52 9.22
C GLU A 942 29.42 12.14 10.34
N ASP A 943 30.09 12.67 11.36
CA ASP A 943 29.43 13.37 12.47
C ASP A 943 28.79 14.67 12.00
N ALA A 944 29.42 15.39 11.09
CA ALA A 944 28.86 16.60 10.49
C ALA A 944 27.56 16.29 9.72
N VAL A 945 27.53 15.20 8.93
CA VAL A 945 26.32 14.76 8.22
C VAL A 945 25.21 14.38 9.20
N LYS A 946 25.52 13.60 10.25
CA LYS A 946 24.55 13.20 11.30
C LYS A 946 23.95 14.39 12.03
N LYS A 947 24.72 15.46 12.25
CA LYS A 947 24.28 16.70 12.90
C LYS A 947 23.56 17.67 11.94
N SER A 948 23.69 17.47 10.64
CA SER A 948 23.09 18.34 9.63
C SER A 948 21.62 18.02 9.36
N TRP A 949 20.96 18.93 8.63
CA TRP A 949 19.60 18.72 8.15
C TRP A 949 19.46 17.57 7.16
N ILE A 950 20.56 17.07 6.55
CA ILE A 950 20.54 15.88 5.68
C ILE A 950 20.00 14.68 6.47
N HIS A 951 20.57 14.42 7.65
CA HIS A 951 20.16 13.28 8.48
C HIS A 951 18.72 13.44 8.97
N THR A 952 18.34 14.62 9.47
CA THR A 952 16.97 14.91 9.89
C THR A 952 15.96 14.66 8.75
N GLU A 953 16.28 15.12 7.55
CA GLU A 953 15.43 14.96 6.39
C GLU A 953 15.27 13.49 5.99
N LEU A 954 16.36 12.74 5.84
CA LEU A 954 16.32 11.32 5.45
C LEU A 954 15.67 10.45 6.54
N HIS A 955 15.94 10.74 7.81
CA HIS A 955 15.34 10.03 8.93
C HIS A 955 13.81 10.17 8.95
N SER A 956 13.27 11.35 8.64
CA SER A 956 11.82 11.61 8.64
C SER A 956 11.04 10.82 7.58
N VAL A 957 11.72 10.27 6.57
CA VAL A 957 11.09 9.59 5.42
C VAL A 957 11.55 8.14 5.26
N ARG A 958 12.39 7.65 6.18
CA ARG A 958 13.09 6.36 6.08
C ARG A 958 12.17 5.16 5.84
N ASN A 959 10.93 5.20 6.33
CA ASN A 959 9.99 4.08 6.22
C ASN A 959 9.08 4.14 4.98
N ILE A 960 9.15 5.21 4.16
CA ILE A 960 8.27 5.37 3.00
C ILE A 960 8.59 4.33 1.93
N ARG A 961 9.83 4.30 1.42
CA ARG A 961 10.23 3.38 0.33
C ARG A 961 10.16 1.90 0.73
N PRO A 962 10.68 1.45 1.88
CA PRO A 962 10.53 0.06 2.30
C PRO A 962 9.07 -0.37 2.50
N GLY A 963 8.17 0.55 2.85
CA GLY A 963 6.75 0.24 2.99
C GLY A 963 6.12 -0.36 1.72
N PHE A 964 6.62 0.00 0.53
CA PHE A 964 6.14 -0.54 -0.75
C PHE A 964 6.53 -2.01 -0.97
N SER A 965 7.69 -2.44 -0.46
CA SER A 965 8.12 -3.84 -0.58
C SER A 965 7.48 -4.72 0.50
N HIS A 966 7.39 -4.23 1.74
CA HIS A 966 6.86 -5.00 2.88
C HIS A 966 5.33 -5.15 2.90
N LEU A 967 4.58 -4.16 2.40
CA LEU A 967 3.13 -4.10 2.60
C LEU A 967 2.32 -4.38 1.32
N GLY A 968 2.88 -5.14 0.38
CA GLY A 968 2.13 -5.64 -0.77
C GLY A 968 2.00 -4.65 -1.94
N GLY A 969 3.05 -3.87 -2.22
CA GLY A 969 3.13 -3.02 -3.41
C GLY A 969 2.53 -1.64 -3.23
N LEU A 970 2.08 -1.05 -4.34
CA LEU A 970 1.63 0.35 -4.46
C LEU A 970 0.60 0.75 -3.39
N PHE A 971 -0.47 -0.04 -3.19
CA PHE A 971 -1.56 0.37 -2.31
C PHE A 971 -1.20 0.29 -0.82
N GLY A 972 -0.52 -0.78 -0.40
CA GLY A 972 -0.06 -0.89 0.99
C GLY A 972 1.08 0.08 1.31
N GLY A 973 1.99 0.29 0.35
CA GLY A 973 3.03 1.31 0.44
C GLY A 973 2.46 2.73 0.57
N LEU A 974 1.45 3.08 -0.25
CA LEU A 974 0.78 4.38 -0.13
C LEU A 974 0.00 4.54 1.17
N ALA A 975 -0.69 3.50 1.64
CA ALA A 975 -1.40 3.54 2.91
C ALA A 975 -0.43 3.77 4.07
N HIS A 976 0.69 3.05 4.09
CA HIS A 976 1.73 3.23 5.09
C HIS A 976 2.42 4.61 4.98
N ALA A 977 2.78 5.04 3.77
CA ALA A 977 3.38 6.35 3.56
C ALA A 977 2.47 7.48 4.03
N ALA A 978 1.16 7.36 3.80
CA ALA A 978 0.17 8.30 4.32
C ALA A 978 0.10 8.26 5.86
N PHE A 979 0.08 7.07 6.46
CA PHE A 979 0.09 6.89 7.91
C PHE A 979 1.35 7.51 8.54
N ASP A 980 2.54 7.15 8.07
CA ASP A 980 3.82 7.62 8.60
C ASP A 980 3.99 9.14 8.40
N THR A 981 3.57 9.68 7.25
CA THR A 981 3.67 11.11 6.95
C THR A 981 2.67 11.96 7.74
N TYR A 982 1.39 11.60 7.74
CA TYR A 982 0.33 12.48 8.26
C TYR A 982 0.06 12.26 9.75
N ILE A 983 0.24 11.04 10.25
CA ILE A 983 -0.05 10.68 11.64
C ILE A 983 1.22 10.68 12.47
N LEU A 984 2.23 9.88 12.08
CA LEU A 984 3.47 9.77 12.86
C LEU A 984 4.46 10.92 12.59
N ARG A 985 4.29 11.64 11.46
CA ARG A 985 5.18 12.71 11.00
C ARG A 985 6.66 12.27 10.93
N GLY A 986 6.90 11.02 10.53
CA GLY A 986 8.24 10.44 10.45
C GLY A 986 8.85 10.02 11.79
N ASN A 987 8.10 10.15 12.90
CA ASN A 987 8.56 9.78 14.25
C ASN A 987 8.15 8.36 14.64
N ALA A 988 8.02 7.45 13.68
CA ALA A 988 7.79 6.03 13.98
C ALA A 988 8.89 5.49 14.92
N PRO A 989 8.56 4.71 15.96
CA PRO A 989 9.56 4.11 16.85
C PRO A 989 10.27 2.89 16.24
N TRP A 990 10.10 2.65 14.94
CA TRP A 990 10.73 1.56 14.19
C TRP A 990 11.34 2.06 12.88
N THR A 991 12.21 1.25 12.30
CA THR A 991 12.76 1.44 10.96
C THR A 991 12.60 0.15 10.16
N PHE A 992 12.02 0.23 8.97
CA PHE A 992 11.97 -0.90 8.05
C PHE A 992 13.30 -1.04 7.31
N HIS A 993 13.74 -2.28 7.10
CA HIS A 993 14.98 -2.60 6.40
C HIS A 993 14.72 -3.13 5.00
N HIS A 994 15.65 -2.91 4.07
CA HIS A 994 15.66 -3.52 2.75
C HIS A 994 16.29 -4.91 2.85
N GLY A 995 15.52 -5.95 2.51
CA GLY A 995 15.95 -7.34 2.74
C GLY A 995 16.77 -7.97 1.61
N ARG A 996 16.76 -7.41 0.40
CA ARG A 996 17.41 -7.98 -0.81
C ARG A 996 17.96 -6.88 -1.69
N ALA A 997 19.04 -7.16 -2.40
CA ALA A 997 19.55 -6.27 -3.44
C ALA A 997 18.73 -6.39 -4.73
N ASP A 998 18.71 -5.34 -5.54
CA ASP A 998 17.87 -5.26 -6.75
C ASP A 998 18.08 -6.40 -7.75
N HIS A 999 19.33 -6.85 -7.94
CA HIS A 999 19.64 -7.98 -8.82
C HIS A 999 19.02 -9.31 -8.37
N GLU A 1000 18.77 -9.49 -7.07
CA GLU A 1000 18.24 -10.73 -6.49
C GLU A 1000 16.72 -10.85 -6.62
N THR A 1001 16.05 -9.84 -7.19
CA THR A 1001 14.58 -9.75 -7.22
C THR A 1001 13.93 -10.32 -8.48
N LEU A 1002 14.70 -10.54 -9.55
CA LEU A 1002 14.18 -11.05 -10.82
C LEU A 1002 13.67 -12.49 -10.68
N ARG A 1003 12.49 -12.74 -11.27
CA ARG A 1003 11.94 -14.08 -11.42
C ARG A 1003 12.34 -14.67 -12.77
N PRO A 1004 12.52 -16.00 -12.87
CA PRO A 1004 12.71 -16.68 -14.14
C PRO A 1004 11.62 -16.32 -15.15
N ALA A 1005 11.96 -16.41 -16.44
CA ALA A 1005 11.05 -16.15 -17.56
C ALA A 1005 9.84 -17.09 -17.54
N ALA A 1006 10.01 -18.34 -17.11
CA ALA A 1006 8.95 -19.33 -16.98
C ALA A 1006 7.87 -18.92 -15.94
N ASP A 1007 8.26 -18.19 -14.90
CA ASP A 1007 7.37 -17.73 -13.82
C ASP A 1007 6.86 -16.29 -14.05
N SER A 1008 7.27 -15.68 -15.16
CA SER A 1008 7.02 -14.28 -15.47
C SER A 1008 6.01 -14.14 -16.60
N LYS A 1009 5.07 -13.21 -16.45
CA LYS A 1009 4.12 -12.89 -17.51
C LYS A 1009 4.81 -12.05 -18.58
N LYS A 1010 4.90 -12.56 -19.81
CA LYS A 1010 5.37 -11.79 -20.96
C LYS A 1010 4.51 -10.53 -21.17
N ILE A 1011 5.18 -9.40 -21.40
CA ILE A 1011 4.52 -8.10 -21.62
C ILE A 1011 4.63 -7.76 -23.10
N GLU A 1012 3.48 -7.49 -23.72
CA GLU A 1012 3.41 -7.00 -25.09
C GLU A 1012 3.30 -5.48 -25.07
N TYR A 1013 4.35 -4.82 -25.53
CA TYR A 1013 4.39 -3.37 -25.64
C TYR A 1013 3.85 -2.90 -27.00
N PRO A 1014 3.05 -1.82 -27.05
CA PRO A 1014 2.59 -1.26 -28.32
C PRO A 1014 3.75 -0.76 -29.18
N ARG A 1015 3.62 -0.87 -30.50
CA ARG A 1015 4.59 -0.26 -31.44
C ARG A 1015 4.57 1.26 -31.33
N PRO A 1016 5.73 1.94 -31.38
CA PRO A 1016 5.81 3.40 -31.36
C PRO A 1016 5.07 4.00 -32.55
N ASP A 1017 4.56 5.22 -32.38
CA ASP A 1017 3.82 5.98 -33.40
C ASP A 1017 4.68 7.02 -34.14
N GLY A 1018 5.93 7.23 -33.71
CA GLY A 1018 6.86 8.16 -34.34
C GLY A 1018 6.60 9.64 -34.01
N GLU A 1019 5.50 9.94 -33.31
CA GLU A 1019 5.11 11.30 -32.93
C GLU A 1019 5.19 11.50 -31.42
N LEU A 1020 4.43 10.71 -30.65
CA LEU A 1020 4.37 10.77 -29.19
C LEU A 1020 5.34 9.77 -28.54
N THR A 1021 5.50 8.63 -29.20
CA THR A 1021 6.29 7.48 -28.76
C THR A 1021 7.26 7.05 -29.84
N PHE A 1022 8.48 6.69 -29.45
CA PHE A 1022 9.58 6.45 -30.37
C PHE A 1022 10.20 5.08 -30.18
N ASP A 1023 10.79 4.54 -31.24
CA ASP A 1023 11.74 3.44 -31.12
C ASP A 1023 13.02 3.89 -30.40
N LEU A 1024 13.76 2.90 -29.90
CA LEU A 1024 14.94 3.13 -29.07
C LEU A 1024 16.08 3.84 -29.83
N PRO A 1025 16.44 3.46 -31.08
CA PRO A 1025 17.43 4.19 -31.87
C PRO A 1025 17.11 5.67 -32.05
N THR A 1026 15.86 6.02 -32.37
CA THR A 1026 15.43 7.42 -32.49
C THR A 1026 15.62 8.20 -31.19
N SER A 1027 15.31 7.59 -30.05
CA SER A 1027 15.56 8.19 -28.74
C SER A 1027 17.07 8.31 -28.45
N LEU A 1028 17.84 7.28 -28.76
CA LEU A 1028 19.29 7.24 -28.55
C LEU A 1028 20.00 8.37 -29.32
N TYR A 1029 19.62 8.63 -30.56
CA TYR A 1029 20.15 9.75 -31.35
C TYR A 1029 20.01 11.10 -30.61
N ARG A 1030 18.86 11.32 -29.94
CA ARG A 1030 18.59 12.54 -29.15
C ARG A 1030 19.37 12.61 -27.83
N SER A 1031 20.12 11.59 -27.45
CA SER A 1031 21.03 11.66 -26.29
C SER A 1031 22.40 12.25 -26.65
N GLY A 1032 22.73 12.28 -27.95
CA GLY A 1032 24.07 12.65 -28.43
C GLY A 1032 25.17 11.71 -27.96
N THR A 1033 24.84 10.51 -27.46
CA THR A 1033 25.85 9.58 -26.93
C THR A 1033 26.72 9.01 -28.03
N ASN A 1034 28.03 9.00 -27.81
CA ASN A 1034 28.99 8.37 -28.70
C ASN A 1034 30.27 7.96 -27.97
N HIS A 1035 30.98 6.97 -28.51
CA HIS A 1035 32.29 6.53 -28.05
C HIS A 1035 33.15 6.17 -29.26
N ASP A 1036 34.49 6.16 -29.13
CA ASP A 1036 35.34 5.51 -30.13
C ASP A 1036 34.91 4.03 -30.26
N HIS A 1037 34.65 3.59 -31.49
CA HIS A 1037 34.22 2.24 -31.81
C HIS A 1037 35.34 1.21 -31.61
N ASP A 1038 36.59 1.66 -31.74
CA ASP A 1038 37.78 0.84 -31.61
C ASP A 1038 38.44 1.05 -30.24
N GLN A 1039 37.67 0.96 -29.16
CA GLN A 1039 38.19 0.97 -27.79
C GLN A 1039 37.76 -0.29 -27.03
N PRO A 1040 38.47 -0.68 -25.95
CA PRO A 1040 38.04 -1.79 -25.10
C PRO A 1040 36.62 -1.60 -24.57
N CYS A 1041 35.83 -2.67 -24.59
CA CYS A 1041 34.48 -2.62 -24.05
C CYS A 1041 34.49 -2.34 -22.54
N HIS A 1042 33.98 -1.18 -22.16
CA HIS A 1042 33.86 -0.75 -20.76
C HIS A 1042 32.73 -1.46 -19.98
N LEU A 1043 31.98 -2.33 -20.65
CA LEU A 1043 30.97 -3.21 -20.08
C LEU A 1043 31.55 -4.62 -20.02
N ARG A 1044 32.35 -4.87 -18.99
CA ARG A 1044 33.12 -6.11 -18.87
C ARG A 1044 32.24 -7.22 -18.32
N LEU A 1045 32.34 -8.41 -18.91
CA LEU A 1045 31.71 -9.60 -18.37
C LEU A 1045 32.75 -10.36 -17.54
N ARG A 1046 32.45 -10.61 -16.26
CA ARG A 1046 33.30 -11.46 -15.41
C ARG A 1046 33.41 -12.87 -15.97
N ASN A 1047 32.33 -13.36 -16.59
CA ASN A 1047 32.27 -14.61 -17.31
C ASN A 1047 31.44 -14.42 -18.60
N SER A 1048 32.10 -14.56 -19.75
CA SER A 1048 31.49 -14.37 -21.08
C SER A 1048 30.42 -15.41 -21.43
N LYS A 1049 30.38 -16.55 -20.75
CA LYS A 1049 29.41 -17.63 -21.02
C LYS A 1049 28.07 -17.42 -20.31
N VAL A 1050 28.04 -16.67 -19.20
CA VAL A 1050 26.82 -16.47 -18.37
C VAL A 1050 25.61 -15.96 -19.16
N PRO A 1051 25.74 -15.01 -20.10
CA PRO A 1051 24.61 -14.57 -20.93
C PRO A 1051 23.92 -15.72 -21.67
N GLU A 1052 24.69 -16.61 -22.28
CA GLU A 1052 24.19 -17.68 -23.15
C GLU A 1052 23.74 -18.92 -22.36
N VAL A 1053 24.39 -19.22 -21.23
CA VAL A 1053 24.08 -20.42 -20.43
C VAL A 1053 23.06 -20.17 -19.32
N LEU A 1054 22.85 -18.92 -18.91
CA LEU A 1054 22.00 -18.58 -17.77
C LEU A 1054 21.03 -17.42 -18.04
N ASN A 1055 21.51 -16.24 -18.44
CA ASN A 1055 20.62 -15.07 -18.58
C ASN A 1055 19.56 -15.29 -19.67
N LEU A 1056 19.95 -15.76 -20.86
CA LEU A 1056 19.03 -16.05 -21.94
C LEU A 1056 18.12 -17.25 -21.62
N PRO A 1057 18.62 -18.43 -21.21
CA PRO A 1057 17.73 -19.58 -21.00
C PRO A 1057 16.78 -19.44 -19.80
N VAL A 1058 17.23 -18.81 -18.71
CA VAL A 1058 16.43 -18.72 -17.46
C VAL A 1058 15.61 -17.44 -17.38
N TYR A 1059 16.18 -16.31 -17.79
CA TYR A 1059 15.55 -14.98 -17.65
C TYR A 1059 15.14 -14.35 -18.99
N ASP A 1060 15.36 -15.04 -20.11
CA ASP A 1060 15.11 -14.54 -21.47
C ASP A 1060 15.84 -13.21 -21.75
N GLY A 1061 17.10 -13.09 -21.31
CA GLY A 1061 18.01 -11.98 -21.62
C GLY A 1061 17.53 -10.61 -21.12
N PRO A 1062 17.37 -10.40 -19.80
CA PRO A 1062 16.87 -9.14 -19.23
C PRO A 1062 17.72 -7.91 -19.60
N GLU A 1063 19.00 -8.09 -19.89
CA GLU A 1063 19.93 -7.04 -20.33
C GLU A 1063 19.49 -6.29 -21.59
N ALA A 1064 18.77 -6.96 -22.49
CA ALA A 1064 18.19 -6.33 -23.67
C ALA A 1064 16.95 -5.46 -23.35
N ARG A 1065 16.43 -5.50 -22.12
CA ARG A 1065 15.18 -4.82 -21.72
C ARG A 1065 15.37 -3.73 -20.68
N TYR A 1066 16.18 -3.98 -19.66
CA TYR A 1066 16.49 -2.96 -18.66
C TYR A 1066 17.42 -1.88 -19.20
N CYS A 1067 18.20 -2.20 -20.24
CA CYS A 1067 19.09 -1.24 -20.87
C CYS A 1067 18.27 -0.20 -21.65
N PRO A 1068 18.36 1.09 -21.29
CA PRO A 1068 17.63 2.16 -21.98
C PRO A 1068 18.34 2.63 -23.26
N ALA A 1069 19.24 1.83 -23.83
CA ALA A 1069 20.10 2.27 -24.93
C ALA A 1069 20.41 1.19 -25.97
N GLY A 1070 19.84 -0.02 -25.86
CA GLY A 1070 20.04 -1.07 -26.86
C GLY A 1070 21.49 -1.53 -26.96
N VAL A 1071 22.22 -1.48 -25.84
CA VAL A 1071 23.62 -1.90 -25.76
C VAL A 1071 23.75 -3.42 -25.86
N TYR A 1072 22.81 -4.16 -25.30
CA TYR A 1072 22.85 -5.62 -25.23
C TYR A 1072 21.83 -6.20 -26.20
N GLU A 1073 22.29 -7.00 -27.16
CA GLU A 1073 21.44 -7.63 -28.17
C GLU A 1073 21.81 -9.10 -28.35
N TYR A 1074 20.82 -9.97 -28.49
CA TYR A 1074 21.03 -11.40 -28.75
C TYR A 1074 20.85 -11.69 -30.24
N VAL A 1075 21.96 -11.89 -30.96
CA VAL A 1075 22.01 -12.11 -32.40
C VAL A 1075 22.12 -13.61 -32.73
N SER A 1076 21.48 -14.06 -33.80
CA SER A 1076 21.65 -15.44 -34.29
C SER A 1076 23.09 -15.66 -34.75
N GLY A 1077 23.77 -16.66 -34.19
CA GLY A 1077 25.14 -16.96 -34.62
C GLY A 1077 25.20 -17.48 -36.05
N ASN A 1078 26.08 -16.94 -36.89
CA ASN A 1078 26.55 -17.63 -38.09
C ASN A 1078 27.36 -18.85 -37.63
N ALA A 1079 26.85 -20.06 -37.86
CA ALA A 1079 27.64 -21.27 -37.67
C ALA A 1079 28.76 -21.28 -38.72
N ALA A 1080 30.02 -21.32 -38.29
CA ALA A 1080 31.03 -21.96 -39.12
C ALA A 1080 30.58 -23.42 -39.31
N GLU A 1081 30.47 -23.87 -40.55
CA GLU A 1081 30.21 -25.26 -40.90
C GLU A 1081 31.30 -26.14 -40.26
N GLY A 1082 30.92 -26.87 -39.22
CA GLY A 1082 31.76 -27.80 -38.49
C GLY A 1082 30.96 -29.05 -38.17
N GLU A 1083 31.45 -30.17 -38.68
CA GLU A 1083 30.80 -31.47 -38.78
C GLU A 1083 30.45 -32.09 -37.42
N SER A 1084 29.15 -32.25 -37.16
CA SER A 1084 28.53 -33.44 -36.56
C SER A 1084 27.08 -33.12 -36.20
N GLY A 1085 26.17 -33.69 -36.98
CA GLY A 1085 24.73 -33.45 -36.89
C GLY A 1085 24.11 -34.16 -35.68
N GLU A 1086 24.03 -33.46 -34.54
CA GLU A 1086 23.13 -33.84 -33.47
C GLU A 1086 22.30 -32.64 -32.98
N SER A 1087 21.00 -32.69 -33.28
CA SER A 1087 20.05 -31.61 -33.04
C SER A 1087 19.59 -31.57 -31.58
N THR A 1088 20.29 -30.81 -30.73
CA THR A 1088 19.69 -30.27 -29.51
C THR A 1088 19.14 -28.87 -29.81
N LYS A 1089 17.84 -28.64 -29.57
CA LYS A 1089 17.16 -27.33 -29.70
C LYS A 1089 17.60 -26.35 -28.60
N THR A 1090 18.88 -26.02 -28.53
CA THR A 1090 19.36 -24.87 -27.76
C THR A 1090 19.34 -23.65 -28.66
N ASP A 1091 18.74 -22.57 -28.17
CA ASP A 1091 18.64 -21.29 -28.87
C ASP A 1091 20.06 -20.71 -29.05
N LYS A 1092 20.65 -20.87 -30.25
CA LYS A 1092 22.06 -20.54 -30.55
C LYS A 1092 22.32 -19.03 -30.74
N ARG A 1093 21.61 -18.17 -30.00
CA ARG A 1093 21.81 -16.72 -30.04
C ARG A 1093 22.98 -16.32 -29.13
N LYS A 1094 23.88 -15.48 -29.63
CA LYS A 1094 25.03 -14.93 -28.90
C LYS A 1094 24.78 -13.50 -28.45
N LEU A 1095 25.32 -13.12 -27.30
CA LEU A 1095 25.24 -11.74 -26.83
C LEU A 1095 26.23 -10.86 -27.60
N GLN A 1096 25.72 -9.82 -28.25
CA GLN A 1096 26.48 -8.71 -28.82
C GLN A 1096 26.37 -7.49 -27.89
N ILE A 1097 27.52 -6.87 -27.59
CA ILE A 1097 27.60 -5.65 -26.79
C ILE A 1097 27.97 -4.47 -27.70
N ASN A 1098 27.01 -3.58 -27.92
CA ASN A 1098 27.12 -2.32 -28.64
C ASN A 1098 27.50 -1.19 -27.67
N ALA A 1099 28.73 -1.24 -27.15
CA ALA A 1099 29.20 -0.36 -26.07
C ALA A 1099 29.14 1.14 -26.42
N GLN A 1100 29.23 1.49 -27.70
CA GLN A 1100 29.14 2.87 -28.20
C GLN A 1100 27.81 3.56 -27.88
N ASN A 1101 26.73 2.77 -27.69
CA ASN A 1101 25.41 3.30 -27.34
C ASN A 1101 25.26 3.64 -25.84
N CYS A 1102 26.24 3.32 -25.00
CA CYS A 1102 26.06 3.38 -23.55
C CYS A 1102 25.73 4.80 -23.05
N LEU A 1103 24.61 4.96 -22.33
CA LEU A 1103 24.24 6.23 -21.68
C LEU A 1103 24.89 6.44 -20.31
N HIS A 1104 25.75 5.51 -19.89
CA HIS A 1104 26.38 5.47 -18.57
C HIS A 1104 25.36 5.46 -17.41
N CYS A 1105 24.13 4.99 -17.65
CA CYS A 1105 23.06 5.03 -16.65
C CYS A 1105 23.31 4.15 -15.40
N LYS A 1106 24.23 3.18 -15.50
CA LYS A 1106 24.61 2.17 -14.48
C LYS A 1106 23.58 1.06 -14.18
N ALA A 1107 22.41 1.06 -14.82
CA ALA A 1107 21.38 0.04 -14.57
C ALA A 1107 21.85 -1.41 -14.79
N CYS A 1108 22.69 -1.69 -15.78
CA CYS A 1108 23.17 -3.05 -16.05
C CYS A 1108 24.03 -3.63 -14.92
N ASP A 1109 24.90 -2.81 -14.33
CA ASP A 1109 25.74 -3.18 -13.19
C ASP A 1109 24.91 -3.42 -11.92
N ILE A 1110 23.74 -2.79 -11.83
CA ILE A 1110 22.81 -2.92 -10.70
C ILE A 1110 21.86 -4.12 -10.86
N LYS A 1111 21.30 -4.32 -12.06
CA LYS A 1111 20.14 -5.19 -12.28
C LYS A 1111 20.47 -6.56 -12.86
N ASP A 1112 21.69 -6.78 -13.37
CA ASP A 1112 22.11 -8.10 -13.84
C ASP A 1112 21.95 -9.14 -12.71
N PRO A 1113 21.08 -10.16 -12.86
CA PRO A 1113 20.72 -11.09 -11.79
C PRO A 1113 21.91 -11.85 -11.22
N ASN A 1114 23.01 -11.94 -11.96
CA ASN A 1114 24.22 -12.66 -11.57
C ASN A 1114 25.40 -11.75 -11.20
N GLN A 1115 25.22 -10.42 -11.25
CA GLN A 1115 26.31 -9.44 -11.05
C GLN A 1115 27.56 -9.78 -11.89
N ASN A 1116 27.34 -10.22 -13.13
CA ASN A 1116 28.34 -10.62 -14.10
C ASN A 1116 28.86 -9.43 -14.91
N ILE A 1117 27.99 -8.46 -15.21
CA ILE A 1117 28.35 -7.19 -15.85
C ILE A 1117 29.03 -6.29 -14.82
N GLN A 1118 30.21 -5.79 -15.16
CA GLN A 1118 30.93 -4.76 -14.44
C GLN A 1118 31.08 -3.53 -15.33
N TRP A 1119 30.51 -2.41 -14.89
CA TRP A 1119 30.69 -1.13 -15.58
C TRP A 1119 32.01 -0.48 -15.15
N THR A 1120 32.91 -0.25 -16.10
CA THR A 1120 34.11 0.58 -15.93
C THR A 1120 33.97 1.86 -16.75
N THR A 1121 34.84 2.83 -16.51
CA THR A 1121 34.90 4.03 -17.34
C THR A 1121 35.43 3.68 -18.74
N PRO A 1122 34.77 4.12 -19.84
CA PRO A 1122 35.41 4.17 -21.16
C PRO A 1122 36.51 5.24 -21.18
N GLU A 1123 37.12 5.42 -22.35
CA GLU A 1123 37.93 6.61 -22.60
C GLU A 1123 37.13 7.88 -22.27
N GLY A 1124 37.79 8.83 -21.60
CA GLY A 1124 37.19 10.09 -21.21
C GLY A 1124 36.70 10.91 -22.41
N GLY A 1125 35.63 11.67 -22.22
CA GLY A 1125 34.91 12.37 -23.30
C GLY A 1125 33.83 11.53 -23.98
N GLY A 1126 33.92 10.19 -23.94
CA GLY A 1126 32.87 9.30 -24.44
C GLY A 1126 31.63 9.25 -23.53
N GLY A 1127 30.46 9.06 -24.11
CA GLY A 1127 29.17 8.99 -23.41
C GLY A 1127 28.16 10.02 -23.92
N PRO A 1128 27.07 10.26 -23.16
CA PRO A 1128 26.03 11.23 -23.50
C PRO A 1128 26.54 12.66 -23.71
N SER A 1129 25.83 13.42 -24.54
CA SER A 1129 26.05 14.86 -24.71
C SER A 1129 24.80 15.62 -24.30
N TYR A 1130 24.48 15.57 -23.00
CA TYR A 1130 23.30 16.23 -22.47
C TYR A 1130 23.50 17.75 -22.33
N THR A 1131 22.47 18.51 -22.68
CA THR A 1131 22.49 19.98 -22.65
C THR A 1131 21.38 20.56 -21.80
N LEU A 1132 20.19 19.94 -21.83
CA LEU A 1132 18.95 20.38 -21.17
C LEU A 1132 18.49 19.42 -20.05
N MET A 1133 19.30 18.41 -19.71
CA MET A 1133 18.91 17.30 -18.82
C MET A 1133 19.03 17.58 -17.34
#